data_AF-A0AAN5C266-F1
#
_entry.id   AF-A0AAN5C266-F1
#
_cell.length_a   1.000
_cell.length_b   1.000
_cell.length_c   1.000
_cell.angle_alpha   90.00
_cell.angle_beta   90.00
_cell.angle_gamma   90.00
#
_symmetry.space_group_name_H-M   'P 1'
#
loop_
_entity.id
_entity.type
_entity.pdbx_description
1 polymer ?
#
loop_
_entity_poly.entity_id
_entity_poly.type
_entity_poly.pdbx_seq_one_letter_code
_entity_poly.pdbx_strand_id
1 'polypeptide(L)'
;MLAKRHIPKRKILSLARPNATVDYQKSKPYTLNGNGSAVVFDFGIEVGGIVTLDYTSKGGSGALGLAFSEAKNWIGEWSDSSNGAFGPDGALYANFTKDGSASYVMPDKSLRGGFRYLTVFLVTEDQVSVDVDAVSLEIGFQPTWSNLRAYQGYFHSNDDLLNRIWYSGAYTLQTNAVPVNTGRQVPMLKKGWANNATMGPGDTILVDGAKRDRAVWPGDMGVAVPAAFVSTGDLESVKNALQTMYDTQVLPKGYGLYLQQSRQFNRSAECHRHARLGQMAAGIQQQRSTDDASTAHLPQDSSYLTNTRLYHTLTTGAQLASWAGSSSLTDKWNAQATDLVQSINEYCWDDEYGAFKDNATATALHPQDANSLALLYGIVDPDRASRISKNLLQNWTPIGAETPELPNNISPFISSFEIQGHFKIGQTARALELIRRSWGWYLNNPNGTESTVIEGYLVDGSFGYRSDRGYSHDPSYVSHAHGWSAGPTNALTTYVLGLSITSPRGLTWKIAPQFGDLKTVEGGFTTSLGKFQASWDKSPDGYTLQFSVPPGTKGNLTLPYVRSSEKPSITIDGNNINKGVYYVDDTATVTVSGGGSHRVLVPRKQTSKSPTTTKGNLKSRESTPPPSQPKIAVNLQHPPIRNPKHQTTQHQNHNATPNINNAGHTPARLHTMHPTPIPPSNRRNPDPSTPAKHNPRPPLYT
;
A
#
# COMPACT_ATOMS: atom_id res chain seq x y z
N MET A 1 8.09 -4.35 -13.48
CA MET A 1 6.97 -4.01 -14.40
C MET A 1 7.05 -4.82 -15.69
N LEU A 2 5.88 -5.20 -16.21
CA LEU A 2 5.70 -6.11 -17.36
C LEU A 2 5.59 -5.34 -18.69
N ALA A 3 5.98 -5.97 -19.80
CA ALA A 3 5.90 -5.37 -21.15
C ALA A 3 4.75 -5.92 -22.02
N LYS A 4 4.24 -7.11 -21.67
CA LYS A 4 3.32 -7.90 -22.49
C LYS A 4 2.32 -8.60 -21.57
N ARG A 5 1.11 -8.87 -22.07
CA ARG A 5 0.10 -9.67 -21.36
C ARG A 5 0.43 -11.15 -21.27
N HIS A 6 1.12 -11.68 -22.28
CA HIS A 6 1.58 -13.06 -22.28
C HIS A 6 2.95 -13.13 -21.60
N ILE A 7 3.03 -13.81 -20.46
CA ILE A 7 4.26 -13.94 -19.66
C ILE A 7 4.80 -15.36 -19.78
N PRO A 8 6.04 -15.55 -20.30
CA PRO A 8 6.77 -16.79 -20.10
C PRO A 8 7.35 -16.82 -18.67
N LYS A 9 7.23 -17.99 -18.02
CA LYS A 9 7.86 -18.29 -16.72
C LYS A 9 9.37 -18.02 -16.70
N ARG A 10 9.91 -17.67 -15.53
CA ARG A 10 11.32 -17.28 -15.35
C ARG A 10 12.19 -18.36 -14.72
N LYS A 11 11.73 -18.97 -13.63
CA LYS A 11 12.52 -19.97 -12.86
C LYS A 11 11.68 -21.19 -12.50
N ILE A 12 12.35 -22.32 -12.31
CA ILE A 12 11.81 -23.50 -11.64
C ILE A 12 12.37 -23.58 -10.21
N LEU A 13 11.48 -23.87 -9.27
CA LEU A 13 11.76 -24.39 -7.94
C LEU A 13 11.33 -25.86 -7.88
N SER A 14 12.14 -26.73 -7.27
CA SER A 14 11.75 -28.11 -6.99
C SER A 14 11.26 -28.22 -5.55
N LEU A 15 10.11 -28.86 -5.30
CA LEU A 15 9.62 -29.07 -3.92
C LEU A 15 10.60 -29.89 -3.07
N ALA A 16 11.35 -30.80 -3.69
CA ALA A 16 12.40 -31.58 -3.00
C ALA A 16 13.65 -30.74 -2.66
N ARG A 17 13.79 -29.52 -3.20
CA ARG A 17 14.91 -28.59 -2.97
C ARG A 17 14.42 -27.13 -2.98
N PRO A 18 13.64 -26.68 -1.98
CA PRO A 18 13.00 -25.35 -1.96
C PRO A 18 13.98 -24.16 -1.89
N ASN A 19 15.27 -24.44 -1.69
CA ASN A 19 16.37 -23.46 -1.70
C ASN A 19 17.24 -23.51 -2.98
N ALA A 20 16.93 -24.39 -3.94
CA ALA A 20 17.63 -24.47 -5.22
C ALA A 20 16.69 -24.03 -6.37
N THR A 21 17.00 -22.88 -6.96
CA THR A 21 16.38 -22.45 -8.22
C THR A 21 17.19 -22.95 -9.41
N VAL A 22 16.51 -23.32 -10.49
CA VAL A 22 17.12 -23.54 -11.81
C VAL A 22 16.40 -22.65 -12.81
N ASP A 23 17.15 -21.98 -13.70
CA ASP A 23 16.55 -21.17 -14.75
C ASP A 23 15.69 -22.02 -15.68
N TYR A 24 14.52 -21.51 -16.06
CA TYR A 24 13.62 -22.27 -16.92
C TYR A 24 14.15 -22.38 -18.36
N GLN A 25 14.57 -23.58 -18.76
CA GLN A 25 14.92 -23.87 -20.15
C GLN A 25 13.65 -24.23 -20.94
N LYS A 26 13.09 -23.25 -21.68
CA LYS A 26 11.89 -23.46 -22.54
C LYS A 26 12.03 -24.61 -23.55
N SER A 27 13.26 -25.01 -23.87
CA SER A 27 13.57 -26.13 -24.79
C SER A 27 13.55 -27.52 -24.15
N LYS A 28 13.21 -27.65 -22.86
CA LYS A 28 13.13 -28.95 -22.17
C LYS A 28 11.86 -29.04 -21.30
N PRO A 29 11.06 -30.12 -21.42
CA PRO A 29 9.97 -30.36 -20.49
C PRO A 29 10.51 -30.64 -19.08
N TYR A 30 9.65 -30.47 -18.08
CA TYR A 30 9.91 -30.98 -16.72
C TYR A 30 9.06 -32.23 -16.49
N THR A 31 9.70 -33.39 -16.36
CA THR A 31 9.02 -34.67 -16.17
C THR A 31 8.61 -34.87 -14.71
N LEU A 32 7.31 -35.03 -14.48
CA LEU A 32 6.72 -35.56 -13.25
C LEU A 32 6.65 -37.08 -13.38
N ASN A 33 7.01 -37.81 -12.32
CA ASN A 33 7.10 -39.28 -12.30
C ASN A 33 6.44 -39.82 -11.03
N GLY A 34 5.35 -40.57 -11.18
CA GLY A 34 4.57 -41.13 -10.08
C GLY A 34 3.77 -40.09 -9.29
N ASN A 35 3.00 -40.61 -8.32
CA ASN A 35 2.05 -39.83 -7.54
C ASN A 35 2.75 -38.84 -6.59
N GLY A 36 2.20 -37.63 -6.44
CA GLY A 36 2.77 -36.57 -5.60
C GLY A 36 4.07 -35.95 -6.13
N SER A 37 4.52 -36.32 -7.33
CA SER A 37 5.65 -35.65 -7.97
C SER A 37 5.24 -34.27 -8.48
N ALA A 38 6.07 -33.25 -8.21
CA ALA A 38 5.69 -31.85 -8.38
C ALA A 38 6.83 -30.92 -8.81
N VAL A 39 6.44 -29.79 -9.39
CA VAL A 39 7.29 -28.69 -9.84
C VAL A 39 6.65 -27.36 -9.50
N VAL A 40 7.45 -26.35 -9.16
CA VAL A 40 6.95 -25.00 -8.88
C VAL A 40 7.56 -24.02 -9.86
N PHE A 41 6.69 -23.22 -10.49
CA PHE A 41 7.09 -22.14 -11.38
C PHE A 41 7.05 -20.82 -10.62
N ASP A 42 8.20 -20.17 -10.50
CA ASP A 42 8.32 -18.82 -9.96
C ASP A 42 8.31 -17.82 -11.13
N PHE A 43 7.30 -16.94 -11.15
CA PHE A 43 7.20 -15.84 -12.11
C PHE A 43 8.18 -14.69 -11.80
N GLY A 44 8.76 -14.69 -10.61
CA GLY A 44 9.78 -13.75 -10.11
C GLY A 44 9.25 -12.39 -9.69
N ILE A 45 7.93 -12.17 -9.85
CA ILE A 45 7.13 -11.05 -9.38
C ILE A 45 5.69 -11.57 -9.21
N GLU A 46 4.88 -10.80 -8.50
CA GLU A 46 3.42 -10.96 -8.45
C GLU A 46 2.79 -10.85 -9.85
N VAL A 47 1.86 -11.75 -10.18
CA VAL A 47 1.13 -11.82 -11.45
C VAL A 47 -0.33 -12.23 -11.20
N GLY A 48 -1.15 -12.35 -12.26
CA GLY A 48 -2.54 -12.79 -12.11
C GLY A 48 -3.27 -12.91 -13.44
N GLY A 49 -4.21 -13.86 -13.56
CA GLY A 49 -4.98 -14.12 -14.78
C GLY A 49 -5.22 -15.61 -15.08
N ILE A 50 -5.12 -15.99 -16.35
CA ILE A 50 -5.44 -17.32 -16.90
C ILE A 50 -4.16 -18.07 -17.27
N VAL A 51 -3.96 -19.26 -16.70
CA VAL A 51 -2.86 -20.18 -17.00
C VAL A 51 -3.27 -21.21 -18.06
N THR A 52 -2.36 -21.42 -19.02
CA THR A 52 -2.40 -22.56 -19.95
C THR A 52 -1.20 -23.47 -19.67
N LEU A 53 -1.46 -24.77 -19.65
CA LEU A 53 -0.54 -25.86 -19.35
C LEU A 53 -0.55 -26.85 -20.52
N ASP A 54 0.55 -26.90 -21.27
CA ASP A 54 0.77 -27.91 -22.31
C ASP A 54 1.60 -29.05 -21.71
N TYR A 55 1.18 -30.29 -21.92
CA TYR A 55 1.78 -31.46 -21.30
C TYR A 55 1.63 -32.73 -22.14
N THR A 56 2.47 -33.73 -21.87
CA THR A 56 2.45 -35.04 -22.53
C THR A 56 2.44 -36.17 -21.49
N SER A 57 1.34 -36.92 -21.40
CA SER A 57 1.16 -38.05 -20.47
C SER A 57 1.68 -39.36 -21.04
N LYS A 58 2.18 -40.24 -20.16
CA LYS A 58 2.74 -41.57 -20.48
C LYS A 58 2.44 -42.59 -19.38
N GLY A 59 2.07 -43.81 -19.76
CA GLY A 59 1.90 -44.94 -18.85
C GLY A 59 0.52 -45.08 -18.19
N GLY A 60 -0.51 -44.33 -18.60
CA GLY A 60 -1.86 -44.48 -18.06
C GLY A 60 -2.69 -43.20 -17.89
N SER A 61 -3.45 -43.13 -16.80
CA SER A 61 -4.41 -42.07 -16.47
C SER A 61 -4.04 -41.34 -15.19
N GLY A 62 -4.56 -40.13 -15.02
CA GLY A 62 -4.27 -39.30 -13.84
C GLY A 62 -4.77 -37.87 -14.01
N ALA A 63 -4.22 -36.97 -13.19
CA ALA A 63 -4.48 -35.55 -13.28
C ALA A 63 -3.24 -34.73 -12.95
N LEU A 64 -3.05 -33.61 -13.64
CA LEU A 64 -2.17 -32.54 -13.18
C LEU A 64 -2.98 -31.58 -12.30
N GLY A 65 -2.60 -31.46 -11.03
CA GLY A 65 -3.09 -30.45 -10.10
C GLY A 65 -2.34 -29.12 -10.27
N LEU A 66 -3.07 -28.00 -10.21
CA LEU A 66 -2.55 -26.64 -10.28
C LEU A 66 -2.93 -25.89 -9.00
N ALA A 67 -1.93 -25.49 -8.21
CA ALA A 67 -2.10 -24.74 -6.97
C ALA A 67 -1.28 -23.43 -7.00
N PHE A 68 -1.83 -22.36 -6.44
CA PHE A 68 -1.35 -21.00 -6.60
C PHE A 68 -1.02 -20.34 -5.26
N SER A 69 0.08 -19.58 -5.15
CA SER A 69 0.36 -18.76 -3.97
C SER A 69 1.07 -17.45 -4.29
N GLU A 70 0.78 -16.39 -3.54
CA GLU A 70 1.55 -15.13 -3.59
C GLU A 70 2.88 -15.24 -2.84
N ALA A 71 2.88 -15.92 -1.70
CA ALA A 71 4.03 -16.05 -0.80
C ALA A 71 4.70 -17.43 -0.86
N LYS A 72 6.03 -17.44 -0.67
CA LYS A 72 6.85 -18.67 -0.75
C LYS A 72 6.48 -19.71 0.30
N ASN A 73 6.03 -19.26 1.48
CA ASN A 73 5.66 -20.13 2.60
C ASN A 73 4.44 -21.01 2.31
N TRP A 74 3.58 -20.60 1.37
CA TRP A 74 2.32 -21.28 1.04
C TRP A 74 2.40 -22.08 -0.27
N ILE A 75 3.61 -22.30 -0.78
CA ILE A 75 3.87 -23.20 -1.90
C ILE A 75 3.53 -24.64 -1.47
N GLY A 76 2.59 -25.27 -2.16
CA GLY A 76 2.24 -26.68 -1.98
C GLY A 76 1.22 -27.14 -3.01
N GLU A 77 0.59 -28.29 -2.76
CA GLU A 77 -0.49 -28.86 -3.59
C GLU A 77 -1.86 -28.19 -3.37
N TRP A 78 -1.90 -27.18 -2.49
CA TRP A 78 -3.09 -26.41 -2.13
C TRP A 78 -2.81 -24.94 -2.39
N SER A 79 -3.75 -24.23 -3.03
CA SER A 79 -3.63 -22.79 -3.24
C SER A 79 -3.83 -22.04 -1.92
N ASP A 80 -3.19 -20.87 -1.79
CA ASP A 80 -3.43 -19.97 -0.67
C ASP A 80 -4.88 -19.45 -0.65
N SER A 81 -5.40 -19.12 0.53
CA SER A 81 -6.82 -18.80 0.68
C SER A 81 -7.20 -17.50 -0.01
N SER A 82 -8.17 -17.55 -0.94
CA SER A 82 -8.70 -16.36 -1.62
C SER A 82 -10.20 -16.11 -1.42
N ASN A 83 -10.96 -17.09 -0.93
CA ASN A 83 -12.42 -17.09 -1.03
C ASN A 83 -13.21 -16.34 0.05
N GLY A 84 -12.57 -15.93 1.16
CA GLY A 84 -13.23 -15.20 2.25
C GLY A 84 -14.25 -16.00 3.08
N ALA A 85 -14.46 -17.28 2.77
CA ALA A 85 -15.28 -18.20 3.56
C ALA A 85 -14.45 -19.09 4.51
N PHE A 86 -13.11 -19.00 4.45
CA PHE A 86 -12.15 -19.81 5.23
C PHE A 86 -12.31 -21.33 5.03
N GLY A 87 -12.91 -21.73 3.91
CA GLY A 87 -12.76 -23.08 3.36
C GLY A 87 -11.54 -23.14 2.43
N PRO A 88 -10.94 -24.31 2.21
CA PRO A 88 -9.76 -24.41 1.34
C PRO A 88 -10.09 -24.09 -0.12
N ASP A 89 -9.23 -23.30 -0.77
CA ASP A 89 -9.26 -23.09 -2.23
C ASP A 89 -8.88 -24.38 -2.97
N GLY A 90 -7.94 -25.16 -2.44
CA GLY A 90 -7.49 -26.42 -3.07
C GLY A 90 -6.73 -26.17 -4.38
N ALA A 91 -6.91 -27.05 -5.36
CA ALA A 91 -6.25 -27.00 -6.67
C ALA A 91 -7.26 -27.16 -7.81
N LEU A 92 -6.91 -26.67 -9.00
CA LEU A 92 -7.58 -27.03 -10.25
C LEU A 92 -6.94 -28.31 -10.82
N TYR A 93 -7.69 -29.10 -11.59
CA TYR A 93 -7.20 -30.38 -12.11
C TYR A 93 -7.39 -30.50 -13.63
N ALA A 94 -6.31 -30.86 -14.32
CA ALA A 94 -6.28 -31.25 -15.72
C ALA A 94 -6.22 -32.78 -15.82
N ASN A 95 -7.38 -33.41 -16.00
CA ASN A 95 -7.50 -34.87 -16.03
C ASN A 95 -7.13 -35.44 -17.41
N PHE A 96 -6.43 -36.58 -17.43
CA PHE A 96 -6.12 -37.35 -18.63
C PHE A 96 -6.39 -38.84 -18.41
N THR A 97 -6.84 -39.54 -19.47
CA THR A 97 -7.26 -40.96 -19.40
C THR A 97 -6.41 -41.91 -20.22
N LYS A 98 -5.45 -41.37 -20.98
CA LYS A 98 -4.54 -42.11 -21.85
C LYS A 98 -3.27 -41.28 -22.11
N ASP A 99 -2.28 -41.95 -22.67
CA ASP A 99 -1.03 -41.34 -23.15
C ASP A 99 -1.28 -40.38 -24.32
N GLY A 100 -0.46 -39.32 -24.39
CA GLY A 100 -0.45 -38.35 -25.47
C GLY A 100 -0.25 -36.90 -25.02
N SER A 101 -0.03 -36.01 -25.99
CA SER A 101 0.07 -34.57 -25.74
C SER A 101 -1.32 -33.91 -25.66
N ALA A 102 -1.47 -33.00 -24.71
CA ALA A 102 -2.70 -32.26 -24.43
C ALA A 102 -2.39 -30.83 -23.98
N SER A 103 -3.40 -29.97 -24.00
CA SER A 103 -3.35 -28.61 -23.45
C SER A 103 -4.54 -28.39 -22.52
N TYR A 104 -4.28 -27.78 -21.37
CA TYR A 104 -5.29 -27.38 -20.39
C TYR A 104 -5.26 -25.87 -20.22
N VAL A 105 -6.37 -25.21 -20.52
CA VAL A 105 -6.62 -23.81 -20.17
C VAL A 105 -7.52 -23.81 -18.93
N MET A 106 -7.11 -23.11 -17.87
CA MET A 106 -7.97 -23.00 -16.68
C MET A 106 -9.25 -22.20 -16.98
N PRO A 107 -10.41 -22.57 -16.43
CA PRO A 107 -11.67 -21.88 -16.73
C PRO A 107 -11.68 -20.41 -16.27
N ASP A 108 -12.26 -19.52 -17.07
CA ASP A 108 -12.39 -18.08 -16.77
C ASP A 108 -12.97 -17.80 -15.38
N LYS A 109 -14.01 -18.55 -14.98
CA LYS A 109 -14.61 -18.43 -13.65
C LYS A 109 -13.62 -18.69 -12.52
N SER A 110 -12.57 -19.45 -12.78
CA SER A 110 -11.50 -19.82 -11.86
C SER A 110 -10.25 -18.98 -12.11
N LEU A 111 -10.35 -17.82 -12.80
CA LEU A 111 -9.29 -16.82 -12.88
C LEU A 111 -8.62 -16.65 -11.52
N ARG A 112 -7.30 -16.89 -11.46
CA ARG A 112 -6.54 -16.59 -10.26
C ARG A 112 -6.25 -15.10 -10.29
N GLY A 113 -6.54 -14.45 -9.17
CA GLY A 113 -6.14 -13.08 -8.93
C GLY A 113 -4.63 -13.01 -8.74
N GLY A 114 -4.18 -12.48 -7.62
CA GLY A 114 -2.78 -12.53 -7.22
C GLY A 114 -2.24 -13.96 -7.07
N PHE A 115 -1.05 -14.18 -7.62
CA PHE A 115 -0.09 -15.23 -7.28
C PHE A 115 1.31 -14.88 -7.84
N ARG A 116 2.37 -15.40 -7.22
CA ARG A 116 3.74 -15.41 -7.77
C ARG A 116 4.22 -16.82 -8.13
N TYR A 117 3.72 -17.82 -7.41
CA TYR A 117 4.12 -19.21 -7.53
C TYR A 117 2.96 -20.07 -8.03
N LEU A 118 3.25 -20.97 -8.96
CA LEU A 118 2.34 -22.01 -9.44
C LEU A 118 2.99 -23.38 -9.19
N THR A 119 2.43 -24.18 -8.29
CA THR A 119 2.74 -25.60 -8.17
C THR A 119 1.95 -26.38 -9.21
N VAL A 120 2.64 -27.20 -10.01
CA VAL A 120 2.03 -28.27 -10.83
C VAL A 120 2.47 -29.61 -10.25
N PHE A 121 1.50 -30.46 -9.90
CA PHE A 121 1.74 -31.76 -9.26
C PHE A 121 0.93 -32.87 -9.93
N LEU A 122 1.41 -34.10 -9.86
CA LEU A 122 0.84 -35.25 -10.56
C LEU A 122 0.09 -36.17 -9.58
N VAL A 123 -1.21 -36.38 -9.81
CA VAL A 123 -2.07 -37.30 -9.05
C VAL A 123 -2.42 -38.50 -9.91
N THR A 124 -1.92 -39.69 -9.56
CA THR A 124 -1.93 -40.88 -10.42
C THR A 124 -1.47 -42.15 -9.67
N GLU A 125 -1.20 -43.23 -10.39
CA GLU A 125 -0.48 -44.43 -9.92
C GLU A 125 1.03 -44.33 -10.26
N ASP A 126 1.90 -44.93 -9.45
CA ASP A 126 3.35 -44.63 -9.45
C ASP A 126 4.09 -44.86 -10.77
N GLN A 127 3.56 -45.68 -11.68
CA GLN A 127 4.15 -45.94 -13.01
C GLN A 127 3.92 -44.83 -14.05
N VAL A 128 3.02 -43.89 -13.79
CA VAL A 128 2.65 -42.83 -14.75
C VAL A 128 3.66 -41.69 -14.71
N SER A 129 4.00 -41.15 -15.87
CA SER A 129 4.83 -39.94 -15.98
C SER A 129 4.16 -38.90 -16.87
N VAL A 130 4.44 -37.63 -16.60
CA VAL A 130 3.92 -36.50 -17.39
C VAL A 130 5.01 -35.48 -17.62
N ASP A 131 5.31 -35.22 -18.89
CA ASP A 131 6.18 -34.13 -19.30
C ASP A 131 5.39 -32.82 -19.30
N VAL A 132 5.78 -31.86 -18.46
CA VAL A 132 5.23 -30.49 -18.51
C VAL A 132 6.00 -29.70 -19.56
N ASP A 133 5.44 -29.66 -20.78
CA ASP A 133 6.05 -29.08 -21.98
C ASP A 133 6.07 -27.55 -21.94
N ALA A 134 4.96 -26.92 -21.57
CA ALA A 134 4.88 -25.47 -21.44
C ALA A 134 3.92 -25.01 -20.34
N VAL A 135 4.20 -23.82 -19.80
CA VAL A 135 3.27 -23.04 -18.97
C VAL A 135 3.32 -21.61 -19.48
N SER A 136 2.16 -21.05 -19.76
CA SER A 136 1.97 -19.64 -20.10
C SER A 136 0.86 -19.02 -19.26
N LEU A 137 0.96 -17.71 -19.07
CA LEU A 137 -0.02 -16.90 -18.35
C LEU A 137 -0.46 -15.73 -19.24
N GLU A 138 -1.77 -15.58 -19.42
CA GLU A 138 -2.40 -14.34 -19.87
C GLU A 138 -2.76 -13.48 -18.66
N ILE A 139 -2.22 -12.25 -18.62
CA ILE A 139 -2.50 -11.29 -17.55
C ILE A 139 -3.95 -10.79 -17.60
N GLY A 140 -4.64 -10.96 -16.47
CA GLY A 140 -6.04 -10.57 -16.25
C GLY A 140 -6.27 -9.23 -15.56
N PHE A 141 -5.24 -8.39 -15.43
CA PHE A 141 -5.33 -7.04 -14.84
C PHE A 141 -4.92 -5.94 -15.83
N GLN A 142 -5.25 -4.70 -15.48
CA GLN A 142 -5.20 -3.48 -16.29
C GLN A 142 -5.81 -3.69 -17.70
N PRO A 143 -7.09 -4.08 -17.78
CA PRO A 143 -7.70 -4.60 -19.01
C PRO A 143 -7.79 -3.58 -20.14
N THR A 144 -7.74 -2.28 -19.85
CA THR A 144 -7.75 -1.20 -20.85
C THR A 144 -6.37 -0.88 -21.43
N TRP A 145 -5.27 -1.42 -20.87
CA TRP A 145 -3.91 -1.14 -21.35
C TRP A 145 -3.40 -2.22 -22.31
N SER A 146 -2.99 -1.79 -23.50
CA SER A 146 -2.23 -2.61 -24.46
C SER A 146 -0.74 -2.74 -24.08
N ASN A 147 -0.16 -1.68 -23.52
CA ASN A 147 1.20 -1.65 -22.99
C ASN A 147 1.18 -1.50 -21.46
N LEU A 148 1.48 -2.58 -20.74
CA LEU A 148 1.55 -2.59 -19.27
C LEU A 148 2.67 -1.72 -18.67
N ARG A 149 3.50 -1.03 -19.49
CA ARG A 149 4.47 -0.01 -19.06
C ARG A 149 3.97 1.43 -19.24
N ALA A 150 2.74 1.66 -19.68
CA ALA A 150 2.18 2.99 -19.98
C ALA A 150 1.82 3.82 -18.72
N TYR A 151 2.63 3.72 -17.66
CA TYR A 151 2.48 4.52 -16.43
C TYR A 151 2.57 6.01 -16.76
N GLN A 152 1.60 6.78 -16.26
CA GLN A 152 1.51 8.22 -16.52
C GLN A 152 2.39 9.05 -15.57
N GLY A 153 2.96 8.43 -14.53
CA GLY A 153 3.94 9.04 -13.64
C GLY A 153 5.14 8.14 -13.32
N TYR A 154 6.15 8.75 -12.71
CA TYR A 154 7.42 8.12 -12.35
C TYR A 154 8.08 8.83 -11.16
N PHE A 155 8.97 8.12 -10.48
CA PHE A 155 9.82 8.64 -9.41
C PHE A 155 11.17 7.93 -9.45
N HIS A 156 12.25 8.68 -9.24
CA HIS A 156 13.60 8.15 -9.12
C HIS A 156 14.43 9.04 -8.19
N SER A 157 15.31 8.43 -7.40
CA SER A 157 16.16 9.10 -6.42
C SER A 157 17.51 8.39 -6.30
N ASN A 158 18.46 9.00 -5.59
CA ASN A 158 19.72 8.34 -5.24
C ASN A 158 19.60 7.22 -4.18
N ASP A 159 18.39 6.80 -3.80
CA ASP A 159 18.10 5.69 -2.88
C ASP A 159 17.29 4.62 -3.62
N ASP A 160 17.97 3.53 -3.99
CA ASP A 160 17.37 2.42 -4.72
C ASP A 160 16.22 1.74 -3.95
N LEU A 161 16.27 1.72 -2.62
CA LEU A 161 15.22 1.11 -1.81
C LEU A 161 13.92 1.92 -1.91
N LEU A 162 14.01 3.26 -1.82
CA LEU A 162 12.85 4.14 -2.02
C LEU A 162 12.30 4.05 -3.45
N ASN A 163 13.18 3.94 -4.46
CA ASN A 163 12.77 3.75 -5.85
C ASN A 163 11.97 2.44 -6.01
N ARG A 164 12.50 1.33 -5.49
CA ARG A 164 11.85 0.01 -5.52
C ARG A 164 10.52 0.01 -4.77
N ILE A 165 10.44 0.66 -3.60
CA ILE A 165 9.19 0.80 -2.83
C ILE A 165 8.14 1.60 -3.62
N TRP A 166 8.53 2.72 -4.24
CA TRP A 166 7.63 3.54 -5.06
C TRP A 166 7.00 2.73 -6.20
N TYR A 167 7.84 1.98 -6.93
CA TYR A 167 7.39 1.13 -8.04
C TYR A 167 6.61 -0.10 -7.57
N SER A 168 6.79 -0.59 -6.34
CA SER A 168 6.03 -1.71 -5.80
C SER A 168 4.59 -1.31 -5.42
N GLY A 169 4.41 -0.12 -4.86
CA GLY A 169 3.07 0.46 -4.66
C GLY A 169 2.37 0.73 -6.00
N ALA A 170 3.08 1.34 -6.95
CA ALA A 170 2.58 1.58 -8.31
C ALA A 170 2.17 0.27 -9.03
N TYR A 171 2.97 -0.79 -8.92
CA TYR A 171 2.67 -2.10 -9.53
C TYR A 171 1.50 -2.81 -8.86
N THR A 172 1.33 -2.67 -7.54
CA THR A 172 0.16 -3.18 -6.81
C THR A 172 -1.14 -2.54 -7.31
N LEU A 173 -1.12 -1.24 -7.62
CA LEU A 173 -2.31 -0.57 -8.15
C LEU A 173 -2.65 -1.04 -9.57
N GLN A 174 -1.64 -1.37 -10.37
CA GLN A 174 -1.83 -2.03 -11.67
C GLN A 174 -2.39 -3.46 -11.54
N THR A 175 -1.98 -4.25 -10.55
CA THR A 175 -2.58 -5.59 -10.31
C THR A 175 -4.02 -5.51 -9.81
N ASN A 176 -4.40 -4.38 -9.21
CA ASN A 176 -5.71 -4.13 -8.63
C ASN A 176 -6.71 -3.43 -9.57
N ALA A 177 -6.29 -2.92 -10.72
CA ALA A 177 -7.20 -2.47 -11.77
C ALA A 177 -7.66 -3.71 -12.57
N VAL A 178 -8.89 -4.17 -12.38
CA VAL A 178 -9.35 -5.48 -12.87
C VAL A 178 -10.59 -5.36 -13.77
N PRO A 179 -10.85 -6.33 -14.69
CA PRO A 179 -12.08 -6.33 -15.47
C PRO A 179 -13.31 -6.49 -14.57
N VAL A 180 -14.37 -5.72 -14.84
CA VAL A 180 -15.53 -5.62 -13.95
C VAL A 180 -16.24 -6.94 -13.67
N ASN A 181 -16.14 -7.92 -14.58
CA ASN A 181 -16.75 -9.24 -14.48
C ASN A 181 -15.84 -10.30 -13.83
N THR A 182 -14.73 -9.89 -13.19
CA THR A 182 -13.78 -10.79 -12.51
C THR A 182 -13.79 -10.66 -10.98
N GLY A 183 -14.90 -10.15 -10.43
CA GLY A 183 -15.11 -9.99 -9.00
C GLY A 183 -15.38 -11.33 -8.32
N ARG A 184 -15.10 -11.40 -7.01
CA ARG A 184 -15.40 -12.57 -6.19
C ARG A 184 -16.90 -12.88 -6.22
N GLN A 185 -17.25 -14.14 -6.47
CA GLN A 185 -18.64 -14.56 -6.44
C GLN A 185 -19.19 -14.59 -5.01
N VAL A 186 -20.42 -14.10 -4.88
CA VAL A 186 -21.15 -13.96 -3.62
C VAL A 186 -22.58 -14.51 -3.76
N PRO A 187 -23.10 -15.34 -2.83
CA PRO A 187 -22.43 -15.85 -1.62
C PRO A 187 -21.17 -16.66 -1.92
N MET A 188 -20.18 -16.55 -1.03
CA MET A 188 -18.88 -17.20 -1.18
C MET A 188 -19.02 -18.72 -1.23
N LEU A 189 -18.17 -19.37 -2.02
CA LEU A 189 -18.10 -20.83 -2.09
C LEU A 189 -17.55 -21.44 -0.80
N LYS A 190 -18.06 -22.62 -0.41
CA LYS A 190 -17.55 -23.36 0.76
C LYS A 190 -16.17 -24.01 0.54
N LYS A 191 -15.78 -24.19 -0.73
CA LYS A 191 -14.50 -24.74 -1.19
C LYS A 191 -14.20 -24.16 -2.57
N GLY A 192 -12.93 -23.95 -2.89
CA GLY A 192 -12.52 -23.37 -4.17
C GLY A 192 -12.89 -21.89 -4.32
N TRP A 193 -12.59 -21.34 -5.50
CA TRP A 193 -12.90 -19.96 -5.84
C TRP A 193 -13.73 -19.84 -7.12
N ALA A 194 -14.47 -18.74 -7.19
CA ALA A 194 -15.09 -18.24 -8.40
C ALA A 194 -14.94 -16.72 -8.45
N ASN A 195 -14.34 -16.21 -9.52
CA ASN A 195 -14.05 -14.80 -9.79
C ASN A 195 -14.76 -14.40 -11.09
N ASN A 196 -16.09 -14.51 -11.11
CA ASN A 196 -16.96 -14.24 -12.27
C ASN A 196 -18.16 -13.33 -11.95
N ALA A 197 -18.10 -12.57 -10.85
CA ALA A 197 -19.13 -11.62 -10.50
C ALA A 197 -18.87 -10.23 -11.13
N THR A 198 -19.95 -9.53 -11.46
CA THR A 198 -19.92 -8.13 -11.91
C THR A 198 -19.83 -7.18 -10.71
N MET A 199 -18.77 -6.37 -10.66
CA MET A 199 -18.49 -5.44 -9.55
C MET A 199 -19.02 -4.02 -9.77
N GLY A 200 -19.28 -3.64 -11.02
CA GLY A 200 -19.57 -2.25 -11.36
C GLY A 200 -19.65 -1.97 -12.86
N PRO A 201 -19.75 -0.69 -13.26
CA PRO A 201 -19.83 -0.26 -14.65
C PRO A 201 -18.45 -0.17 -15.33
N GLY A 202 -18.44 -0.13 -16.66
CA GLY A 202 -17.23 0.06 -17.48
C GLY A 202 -16.43 -1.22 -17.71
N ASP A 203 -15.21 -1.08 -18.25
CA ASP A 203 -14.34 -2.23 -18.59
C ASP A 203 -13.27 -2.52 -17.54
N THR A 204 -12.99 -1.58 -16.63
CA THR A 204 -11.97 -1.66 -15.57
C THR A 204 -12.50 -1.09 -14.26
N ILE A 205 -12.10 -1.65 -13.13
CA ILE A 205 -12.47 -1.17 -11.78
C ILE A 205 -11.33 -1.43 -10.78
N LEU A 206 -11.11 -0.48 -9.87
CA LEU A 206 -10.05 -0.57 -8.87
C LEU A 206 -10.57 -1.34 -7.64
N VAL A 207 -9.84 -2.38 -7.21
CA VAL A 207 -10.17 -3.20 -6.03
C VAL A 207 -9.11 -3.11 -4.93
N ASP A 208 -9.44 -3.65 -3.75
CA ASP A 208 -8.57 -3.72 -2.57
C ASP A 208 -7.27 -4.49 -2.80
N GLY A 209 -7.36 -5.67 -3.41
CA GLY A 209 -6.22 -6.56 -3.61
C GLY A 209 -6.35 -7.51 -4.78
N ALA A 210 -5.21 -8.01 -5.24
CA ALA A 210 -5.15 -8.88 -6.41
C ALA A 210 -5.77 -10.25 -6.15
N LYS A 211 -5.37 -10.96 -5.07
CA LYS A 211 -5.78 -12.36 -4.76
C LYS A 211 -7.20 -12.47 -4.19
N ARG A 212 -7.39 -11.94 -2.98
CA ARG A 212 -8.52 -12.20 -2.09
C ARG A 212 -9.44 -10.99 -2.01
N ASP A 213 -10.72 -11.24 -1.68
CA ASP A 213 -11.86 -10.32 -1.80
C ASP A 213 -12.13 -9.79 -3.22
N ARG A 214 -11.15 -9.16 -3.89
CA ARG A 214 -11.30 -8.57 -5.23
C ARG A 214 -12.57 -7.71 -5.32
N ALA A 215 -12.68 -6.75 -4.41
CA ALA A 215 -13.87 -5.93 -4.24
C ALA A 215 -13.53 -4.44 -4.10
N VAL A 216 -14.54 -3.60 -4.37
CA VAL A 216 -14.43 -2.15 -4.15
C VAL A 216 -14.59 -1.88 -2.65
N TRP A 217 -13.47 -1.76 -1.95
CA TRP A 217 -13.46 -1.41 -0.54
C TRP A 217 -13.25 0.10 -0.34
N PRO A 218 -14.18 0.80 0.36
CA PRO A 218 -14.03 2.22 0.68
C PRO A 218 -12.73 2.52 1.47
N GLY A 219 -12.29 1.59 2.33
CA GLY A 219 -11.05 1.68 3.13
C GLY A 219 -9.84 2.11 2.32
N ASP A 220 -9.57 1.28 1.32
CA ASP A 220 -8.40 1.25 0.48
C ASP A 220 -8.24 2.49 -0.37
N MET A 221 -9.36 3.02 -0.87
CA MET A 221 -9.38 4.13 -1.83
C MET A 221 -8.76 5.41 -1.25
N GLY A 222 -8.80 5.60 0.09
CA GLY A 222 -8.14 6.71 0.77
C GLY A 222 -6.61 6.75 0.61
N VAL A 223 -5.98 5.60 0.33
CA VAL A 223 -4.53 5.49 0.05
C VAL A 223 -4.26 5.15 -1.41
N ALA A 224 -5.06 4.25 -1.98
CA ALA A 224 -4.89 3.75 -3.34
C ALA A 224 -5.11 4.83 -4.42
N VAL A 225 -6.12 5.70 -4.27
CA VAL A 225 -6.47 6.69 -5.30
C VAL A 225 -5.38 7.78 -5.47
N PRO A 226 -4.87 8.42 -4.40
CA PRO A 226 -3.75 9.36 -4.53
C PRO A 226 -2.49 8.72 -5.12
N ALA A 227 -2.19 7.48 -4.71
CA ALA A 227 -1.05 6.74 -5.23
C ALA A 227 -1.23 6.35 -6.72
N ALA A 228 -2.44 6.01 -7.15
CA ALA A 228 -2.76 5.71 -8.55
C ALA A 228 -2.62 6.96 -9.43
N PHE A 229 -3.15 8.09 -8.97
CA PHE A 229 -3.05 9.39 -9.66
C PHE A 229 -1.60 9.77 -10.00
N VAL A 230 -0.65 9.60 -9.05
CA VAL A 230 0.76 9.95 -9.28
C VAL A 230 1.58 8.88 -10.02
N SER A 231 1.03 7.70 -10.29
CA SER A 231 1.80 6.56 -10.82
C SER A 231 1.19 5.93 -12.08
N THR A 232 0.12 5.13 -11.96
CA THR A 232 -0.55 4.54 -13.13
C THR A 232 -1.23 5.63 -13.96
N GLY A 233 -1.84 6.62 -13.31
CA GLY A 233 -2.73 7.62 -13.90
C GLY A 233 -4.08 7.05 -14.33
N ASP A 234 -4.42 5.82 -13.92
CA ASP A 234 -5.70 5.20 -14.23
C ASP A 234 -6.80 5.80 -13.34
N LEU A 235 -7.50 6.80 -13.89
CA LEU A 235 -8.66 7.43 -13.27
C LEU A 235 -9.99 6.80 -13.72
N GLU A 236 -9.97 5.88 -14.70
CA GLU A 236 -11.17 5.20 -15.18
C GLU A 236 -11.59 4.12 -14.18
N SER A 237 -10.65 3.28 -13.75
CA SER A 237 -10.93 2.25 -12.74
C SER A 237 -11.34 2.84 -11.38
N VAL A 238 -10.77 4.00 -11.03
CA VAL A 238 -11.17 4.82 -9.87
C VAL A 238 -12.60 5.33 -10.05
N LYS A 239 -12.93 5.96 -11.18
CA LYS A 239 -14.28 6.49 -11.46
C LYS A 239 -15.33 5.38 -11.33
N ASN A 240 -15.07 4.21 -11.90
CA ASN A 240 -16.00 3.08 -11.87
C ASN A 240 -16.17 2.51 -10.45
N ALA A 241 -15.11 2.46 -9.65
CA ALA A 241 -15.17 2.10 -8.23
C ALA A 241 -16.02 3.10 -7.42
N LEU A 242 -15.85 4.40 -7.67
CA LEU A 242 -16.66 5.46 -7.03
C LEU A 242 -18.13 5.38 -7.44
N GLN A 243 -18.42 5.04 -8.70
CA GLN A 243 -19.79 4.82 -9.16
C GLN A 243 -20.42 3.62 -8.46
N THR A 244 -19.72 2.48 -8.32
CA THR A 244 -20.18 1.33 -7.52
C THR A 244 -20.50 1.72 -6.07
N MET A 245 -19.64 2.52 -5.42
CA MET A 245 -19.90 3.01 -4.06
C MET A 245 -21.11 3.94 -3.99
N TYR A 246 -21.31 4.79 -5.00
CA TYR A 246 -22.47 5.69 -5.10
C TYR A 246 -23.78 4.91 -5.32
N ASP A 247 -23.81 3.99 -6.28
CA ASP A 247 -25.00 3.21 -6.65
C ASP A 247 -25.48 2.27 -5.52
N THR A 248 -24.60 1.94 -4.58
CA THR A 248 -24.89 1.08 -3.42
C THR A 248 -25.20 1.86 -2.12
N GLN A 249 -25.37 3.18 -2.20
CA GLN A 249 -25.85 4.00 -1.09
C GLN A 249 -27.27 3.62 -0.67
N VAL A 250 -27.45 3.34 0.62
CA VAL A 250 -28.77 3.03 1.21
C VAL A 250 -29.31 4.26 1.95
N LEU A 251 -30.43 4.82 1.50
CA LEU A 251 -31.13 5.91 2.18
C LEU A 251 -31.69 5.42 3.55
N PRO A 252 -31.38 6.08 4.67
CA PRO A 252 -31.72 5.56 6.00
C PRO A 252 -33.19 5.79 6.37
N LYS A 253 -33.86 4.71 6.83
CA LYS A 253 -35.02 4.79 7.74
C LYS A 253 -34.57 4.53 9.18
N GLY A 254 -33.89 5.54 9.76
CA GLY A 254 -33.39 5.49 11.14
C GLY A 254 -32.13 4.62 11.31
N TYR A 255 -31.16 5.14 12.04
CA TYR A 255 -29.81 4.56 12.25
C TYR A 255 -28.93 4.51 10.99
N GLY A 256 -27.61 4.53 11.22
CA GLY A 256 -26.57 4.94 10.29
C GLY A 256 -26.56 4.30 8.89
N LEU A 257 -26.13 5.11 7.92
CA LEU A 257 -25.85 4.73 6.53
C LEU A 257 -24.90 3.52 6.45
N TYR A 258 -25.41 2.35 6.05
CA TYR A 258 -25.14 1.67 4.77
C TYR A 258 -25.79 0.26 4.71
N LEU A 259 -25.37 -0.54 3.70
CA LEU A 259 -25.23 -2.01 3.72
C LEU A 259 -26.28 -2.82 2.92
N GLN A 260 -26.11 -2.86 1.60
CA GLN A 260 -26.42 -4.07 0.79
C GLN A 260 -25.18 -4.92 0.52
N GLN A 261 -24.01 -4.33 0.20
CA GLN A 261 -22.76 -5.07 -0.02
C GLN A 261 -22.15 -5.72 1.24
N SER A 262 -22.50 -5.34 2.48
CA SER A 262 -22.00 -6.06 3.68
C SER A 262 -22.98 -7.08 4.27
N ARG A 263 -24.24 -7.15 3.80
CA ARG A 263 -25.07 -8.35 4.06
C ARG A 263 -24.42 -9.61 3.50
N GLN A 264 -23.49 -9.42 2.55
CA GLN A 264 -22.64 -10.42 1.93
C GLN A 264 -21.37 -10.73 2.75
N PHE A 265 -20.75 -9.73 3.41
CA PHE A 265 -19.56 -9.86 4.25
C PHE A 265 -19.87 -9.81 5.76
N ASN A 266 -20.99 -10.43 6.17
CA ASN A 266 -21.53 -10.30 7.51
C ASN A 266 -20.79 -11.17 8.55
N ARG A 267 -19.53 -10.83 8.88
CA ARG A 267 -18.80 -11.49 9.99
C ARG A 267 -17.63 -10.74 10.66
N SER A 268 -17.44 -9.43 10.46
CA SER A 268 -16.52 -8.66 11.32
C SER A 268 -17.07 -7.28 11.74
N ALA A 269 -16.94 -6.95 13.03
CA ALA A 269 -17.31 -5.64 13.56
C ALA A 269 -16.43 -4.51 12.99
N GLU A 270 -15.26 -4.83 12.43
CA GLU A 270 -14.33 -3.87 11.81
C GLU A 270 -14.64 -3.54 10.35
N CYS A 271 -15.46 -4.33 9.65
CA CYS A 271 -16.08 -3.89 8.40
C CYS A 271 -16.81 -2.54 8.60
N HIS A 272 -17.38 -2.31 9.79
CA HIS A 272 -18.03 -1.05 10.19
C HIS A 272 -17.05 0.06 10.64
N ARG A 273 -15.76 -0.24 10.85
CA ARG A 273 -14.69 0.75 11.12
C ARG A 273 -13.95 1.16 9.83
N HIS A 274 -13.75 0.25 8.88
CA HIS A 274 -13.06 0.56 7.61
C HIS A 274 -13.98 1.12 6.51
N ALA A 275 -15.27 0.76 6.46
CA ALA A 275 -16.19 1.33 5.46
C ALA A 275 -16.40 2.86 5.59
N ARG A 276 -16.03 3.48 6.72
CA ARG A 276 -16.09 4.94 6.97
C ARG A 276 -15.03 5.78 6.22
N LEU A 277 -14.20 5.16 5.39
CA LEU A 277 -13.04 5.81 4.76
C LEU A 277 -13.27 6.30 3.32
N GLY A 278 -13.98 5.53 2.48
CA GLY A 278 -14.03 5.82 1.03
C GLY A 278 -15.00 6.91 0.58
N GLN A 279 -15.77 7.46 1.51
CA GLN A 279 -16.50 8.72 1.25
C GLN A 279 -15.54 9.91 1.03
N MET A 280 -14.24 9.78 1.32
CA MET A 280 -13.23 10.78 0.98
C MET A 280 -13.00 10.94 -0.54
N ALA A 281 -13.34 9.94 -1.35
CA ALA A 281 -13.15 9.99 -2.81
C ALA A 281 -14.46 10.21 -3.59
N ALA A 282 -15.62 9.93 -2.97
CA ALA A 282 -16.94 10.20 -3.54
C ALA A 282 -17.59 11.39 -2.82
N GLY A 283 -17.47 12.57 -3.40
CA GLY A 283 -18.08 13.79 -2.87
C GLY A 283 -19.59 13.69 -2.70
N ILE A 284 -20.09 14.18 -1.55
CA ILE A 284 -21.48 14.60 -1.30
C ILE A 284 -22.52 13.44 -1.21
N GLN A 285 -22.82 12.99 0.02
CA GLN A 285 -24.15 13.12 0.65
C GLN A 285 -24.20 12.50 2.07
N GLN A 286 -24.13 13.36 3.10
CA GLN A 286 -24.61 13.02 4.44
C GLN A 286 -25.30 14.26 5.04
N GLN A 287 -26.53 14.52 4.59
CA GLN A 287 -27.18 15.83 4.78
C GLN A 287 -28.66 15.73 5.23
N ARG A 288 -29.03 14.69 5.99
CA ARG A 288 -30.39 14.55 6.57
C ARG A 288 -30.43 14.00 8.01
N SER A 289 -29.30 13.83 8.67
CA SER A 289 -29.21 13.45 10.10
C SER A 289 -28.44 14.46 10.94
N THR A 290 -28.10 15.63 10.36
CA THR A 290 -27.28 16.69 10.98
C THR A 290 -28.06 17.97 11.24
N ASP A 291 -29.38 17.96 11.03
CA ASP A 291 -30.22 19.15 11.25
C ASP A 291 -30.66 19.30 12.72
N ASP A 292 -30.40 18.27 13.56
CA ASP A 292 -30.49 18.34 15.04
C ASP A 292 -29.14 18.70 15.72
N ALA A 293 -28.13 19.14 14.96
CA ALA A 293 -26.82 19.55 15.49
C ALA A 293 -26.83 20.89 16.25
N SER A 294 -27.97 21.30 16.82
CA SER A 294 -28.11 22.48 17.68
C SER A 294 -27.71 22.22 19.14
N THR A 295 -27.42 20.97 19.50
CA THR A 295 -26.88 20.59 20.81
C THR A 295 -25.71 19.61 20.66
N ALA A 296 -24.49 20.12 20.64
CA ALA A 296 -23.28 19.31 20.64
C ALA A 296 -23.04 18.69 22.03
N HIS A 297 -23.77 17.61 22.34
CA HIS A 297 -23.32 16.62 23.31
C HIS A 297 -22.67 15.47 22.53
N LEU A 298 -21.35 15.37 22.61
CA LEU A 298 -20.65 14.18 22.14
C LEU A 298 -21.19 12.97 22.92
N PRO A 299 -21.65 11.89 22.25
CA PRO A 299 -21.84 10.62 22.92
C PRO A 299 -20.51 10.20 23.53
N GLN A 300 -20.50 9.81 24.81
CA GLN A 300 -19.29 9.42 25.53
C GLN A 300 -18.51 8.33 24.79
N ASP A 301 -19.20 7.43 24.09
CA ASP A 301 -18.63 6.31 23.33
C ASP A 301 -18.17 6.66 21.90
N SER A 302 -18.12 7.93 21.50
CA SER A 302 -17.67 8.32 20.16
C SER A 302 -16.14 8.30 20.01
N SER A 303 -15.61 7.47 19.10
CA SER A 303 -14.16 7.37 18.92
C SER A 303 -13.56 8.61 18.24
N TYR A 304 -12.45 9.08 18.79
CA TYR A 304 -11.61 10.16 18.28
C TYR A 304 -11.28 9.95 16.80
N LEU A 305 -10.97 8.72 16.40
CA LEU A 305 -10.79 8.31 15.00
C LEU A 305 -11.98 8.68 14.10
N THR A 306 -13.21 8.45 14.56
CA THR A 306 -14.42 8.77 13.79
C THR A 306 -14.58 10.28 13.64
N ASN A 307 -14.33 11.04 14.71
CA ASN A 307 -14.42 12.50 14.72
C ASN A 307 -13.33 13.15 13.84
N THR A 308 -12.10 12.67 13.88
CA THR A 308 -10.99 13.09 13.00
C THR A 308 -11.29 12.86 11.51
N ARG A 309 -11.94 11.73 11.17
CA ARG A 309 -12.38 11.47 9.79
C ARG A 309 -13.55 12.39 9.39
N LEU A 310 -14.51 12.64 10.28
CA LEU A 310 -15.62 13.56 10.03
C LEU A 310 -15.14 14.99 9.76
N TYR A 311 -14.14 15.48 10.50
CA TYR A 311 -13.49 16.77 10.22
C TYR A 311 -13.00 16.85 8.76
N HIS A 312 -12.25 15.83 8.32
CA HIS A 312 -11.73 15.81 6.95
C HIS A 312 -12.84 15.71 5.89
N THR A 313 -13.91 14.95 6.16
CA THR A 313 -15.11 14.89 5.31
C THR A 313 -15.80 16.25 5.20
N LEU A 314 -15.95 16.98 6.31
CA LEU A 314 -16.55 18.32 6.32
C LEU A 314 -15.71 19.34 5.54
N THR A 315 -14.39 19.39 5.78
CA THR A 315 -13.49 20.33 5.06
C THR A 315 -13.39 20.00 3.56
N THR A 316 -13.34 18.72 3.21
CA THR A 316 -13.33 18.28 1.80
C THR A 316 -14.67 18.55 1.13
N GLY A 317 -15.78 18.29 1.84
CA GLY A 317 -17.13 18.63 1.41
C GLY A 317 -17.28 20.14 1.15
N ALA A 318 -16.78 20.99 2.04
CA ALA A 318 -16.79 22.45 1.87
C ALA A 318 -16.00 22.87 0.61
N GLN A 319 -14.82 22.27 0.38
CA GLN A 319 -14.03 22.54 -0.81
C GLN A 319 -14.74 22.14 -2.11
N LEU A 320 -15.44 20.99 -2.11
CA LEU A 320 -16.24 20.52 -3.24
C LEU A 320 -17.50 21.37 -3.46
N ALA A 321 -18.18 21.79 -2.39
CA ALA A 321 -19.32 22.71 -2.45
C ALA A 321 -18.93 24.05 -3.06
N SER A 322 -17.75 24.57 -2.70
CA SER A 322 -17.18 25.79 -3.29
C SER A 322 -16.98 25.64 -4.81
N TRP A 323 -16.44 24.50 -5.28
CA TRP A 323 -16.30 24.22 -6.72
C TRP A 323 -17.66 24.02 -7.42
N ALA A 324 -18.67 23.52 -6.71
CA ALA A 324 -20.05 23.41 -7.18
C ALA A 324 -20.85 24.73 -7.08
N GLY A 325 -20.23 25.83 -6.64
CA GLY A 325 -20.88 27.16 -6.53
C GLY A 325 -21.79 27.35 -5.32
N SER A 326 -21.72 26.49 -4.30
CA SER A 326 -22.56 26.57 -3.09
C SER A 326 -21.80 27.15 -1.90
N SER A 327 -21.88 28.47 -1.72
CA SER A 327 -21.31 29.15 -0.54
C SER A 327 -21.96 28.69 0.76
N SER A 328 -23.30 28.57 0.81
CA SER A 328 -24.01 28.18 2.04
C SER A 328 -23.62 26.81 2.61
N LEU A 329 -23.30 25.83 1.74
CA LEU A 329 -22.77 24.53 2.18
C LEU A 329 -21.29 24.63 2.54
N THR A 330 -20.51 25.44 1.83
CA THR A 330 -19.11 25.74 2.17
C THR A 330 -19.01 26.31 3.58
N ASP A 331 -19.81 27.33 3.89
CA ASP A 331 -19.81 28.02 5.18
C ASP A 331 -20.34 27.11 6.30
N LYS A 332 -21.46 26.39 6.08
CA LYS A 332 -22.02 25.44 7.07
C LYS A 332 -21.00 24.35 7.44
N TRP A 333 -20.36 23.73 6.46
CA TRP A 333 -19.44 22.62 6.73
C TRP A 333 -18.09 23.10 7.31
N ASN A 334 -17.61 24.28 6.95
CA ASN A 334 -16.43 24.89 7.59
C ASN A 334 -16.69 25.27 9.06
N ALA A 335 -17.87 25.80 9.39
CA ALA A 335 -18.26 26.07 10.78
C ALA A 335 -18.30 24.76 11.59
N GLN A 336 -19.03 23.75 11.11
CA GLN A 336 -19.12 22.44 11.76
C GLN A 336 -17.73 21.76 11.93
N ALA A 337 -16.83 21.92 10.96
CA ALA A 337 -15.46 21.42 11.07
C ALA A 337 -14.65 22.13 12.18
N THR A 338 -14.88 23.44 12.37
CA THR A 338 -14.23 24.25 13.42
C THR A 338 -14.69 23.82 14.81
N ASP A 339 -16.00 23.73 15.03
CA ASP A 339 -16.60 23.30 16.30
C ASP A 339 -16.14 21.89 16.71
N LEU A 340 -16.03 20.99 15.72
CA LEU A 340 -15.58 19.61 15.91
C LEU A 340 -14.10 19.54 16.33
N VAL A 341 -13.22 20.33 15.73
CA VAL A 341 -11.79 20.39 16.12
C VAL A 341 -11.60 20.94 17.53
N GLN A 342 -12.38 21.95 17.92
CA GLN A 342 -12.36 22.44 19.29
C GLN A 342 -12.76 21.33 20.28
N SER A 343 -13.90 20.69 20.03
CA SER A 343 -14.42 19.59 20.88
C SER A 343 -13.43 18.41 20.98
N ILE A 344 -12.80 18.03 19.87
CA ILE A 344 -11.73 17.03 19.82
C ILE A 344 -10.56 17.39 20.75
N ASN A 345 -10.08 18.64 20.66
CA ASN A 345 -8.91 19.11 21.40
C ASN A 345 -9.16 19.31 22.90
N GLU A 346 -10.41 19.48 23.29
CA GLU A 346 -10.86 19.58 24.68
C GLU A 346 -11.00 18.19 25.34
N TYR A 347 -11.69 17.23 24.71
CA TYR A 347 -12.08 15.98 25.37
C TYR A 347 -11.18 14.77 25.13
N CYS A 348 -10.47 14.73 23.99
CA CYS A 348 -9.67 13.56 23.60
C CYS A 348 -8.16 13.74 23.83
N TRP A 349 -7.70 14.97 24.09
CA TRP A 349 -6.28 15.25 24.30
C TRP A 349 -5.80 14.75 25.66
N ASP A 350 -4.66 14.07 25.67
CA ASP A 350 -3.93 13.67 26.87
C ASP A 350 -2.61 14.44 26.90
N ASP A 351 -2.48 15.37 27.84
CA ASP A 351 -1.33 16.27 27.90
C ASP A 351 -0.09 15.63 28.55
N GLU A 352 -0.29 14.67 29.46
CA GLU A 352 0.79 13.92 30.13
C GLU A 352 1.43 12.95 29.14
N TYR A 353 0.61 12.19 28.40
CA TYR A 353 1.12 11.34 27.32
C TYR A 353 1.61 12.18 26.13
N GLY A 354 0.91 13.28 25.80
CA GLY A 354 1.22 14.16 24.66
C GLY A 354 0.67 13.65 23.33
N ALA A 355 -0.50 13.00 23.35
CA ALA A 355 -1.22 12.54 22.15
C ALA A 355 -2.73 12.45 22.44
N PHE A 356 -3.53 12.08 21.45
CA PHE A 356 -4.95 11.82 21.66
C PHE A 356 -5.23 10.38 22.08
N LYS A 357 -6.18 10.22 23.01
CA LYS A 357 -6.82 8.95 23.35
C LYS A 357 -7.78 8.49 22.26
N ASP A 358 -8.13 7.19 22.25
CA ASP A 358 -9.12 6.63 21.31
C ASP A 358 -10.51 7.27 21.44
N ASN A 359 -10.90 7.77 22.61
CA ASN A 359 -12.20 8.40 22.84
C ASN A 359 -12.18 9.28 24.11
N ALA A 360 -13.30 9.97 24.38
CA ALA A 360 -13.44 10.90 25.50
C ALA A 360 -13.57 10.24 26.90
N THR A 361 -13.69 8.90 26.98
CA THR A 361 -13.79 8.19 28.27
C THR A 361 -12.42 7.94 28.93
N ALA A 362 -12.43 7.22 30.04
CA ALA A 362 -11.24 6.67 30.66
C ALA A 362 -10.72 5.47 29.84
N THR A 363 -9.82 5.75 28.90
CA THR A 363 -9.08 4.74 28.14
C THR A 363 -7.59 5.04 28.19
N ALA A 364 -6.77 3.99 28.20
CA ALA A 364 -5.30 4.06 28.11
C ALA A 364 -4.79 3.83 26.67
N LEU A 365 -5.69 3.73 25.69
CA LEU A 365 -5.33 3.53 24.28
C LEU A 365 -5.13 4.89 23.59
N HIS A 366 -3.92 5.14 23.09
CA HIS A 366 -3.59 6.25 22.17
C HIS A 366 -3.32 5.64 20.78
N PRO A 367 -4.35 5.56 19.90
CA PRO A 367 -4.26 4.77 18.67
C PRO A 367 -3.31 5.42 17.64
N GLN A 368 -2.62 4.58 16.86
CA GLN A 368 -1.71 5.01 15.81
C GLN A 368 -2.48 5.76 14.71
N ASP A 369 -3.64 5.24 14.29
CA ASP A 369 -4.36 5.78 13.13
C ASP A 369 -4.91 7.19 13.36
N ALA A 370 -5.63 7.42 14.46
CA ALA A 370 -6.24 8.71 14.73
C ALA A 370 -5.19 9.81 14.97
N ASN A 371 -4.09 9.48 15.68
CA ASN A 371 -2.98 10.40 15.91
C ASN A 371 -2.20 10.71 14.62
N SER A 372 -2.02 9.72 13.74
CA SER A 372 -1.43 9.94 12.41
C SER A 372 -2.29 10.86 11.54
N LEU A 373 -3.61 10.67 11.57
CA LEU A 373 -4.56 11.52 10.87
C LEU A 373 -4.62 12.94 11.47
N ALA A 374 -4.43 13.09 12.78
CA ALA A 374 -4.33 14.40 13.45
C ALA A 374 -3.22 15.28 12.84
N LEU A 375 -2.04 14.68 12.64
CA LEU A 375 -0.91 15.32 11.99
C LEU A 375 -1.21 15.65 10.52
N LEU A 376 -1.73 14.66 9.77
CA LEU A 376 -2.00 14.79 8.34
C LEU A 376 -3.02 15.89 8.02
N TYR A 377 -4.10 15.96 8.81
CA TYR A 377 -5.19 16.91 8.63
C TYR A 377 -4.95 18.25 9.34
N GLY A 378 -3.94 18.38 10.21
CA GLY A 378 -3.61 19.63 10.89
C GLY A 378 -4.62 20.00 11.98
N ILE A 379 -5.09 19.02 12.75
CA ILE A 379 -6.10 19.19 13.83
C ILE A 379 -5.50 19.83 15.10
N VAL A 380 -4.18 20.02 15.13
CA VAL A 380 -3.41 20.48 16.30
C VAL A 380 -2.42 21.59 15.92
N ASP A 381 -2.06 22.39 16.91
CA ASP A 381 -0.95 23.35 16.84
C ASP A 381 0.42 22.66 16.66
N PRO A 382 1.48 23.41 16.27
CA PRO A 382 2.81 22.85 16.03
C PRO A 382 3.45 22.13 17.23
N ASP A 383 3.16 22.54 18.48
CA ASP A 383 3.77 21.93 19.67
C ASP A 383 3.11 20.58 19.99
N ARG A 384 1.77 20.52 19.96
CA ARG A 384 1.01 19.26 20.03
C ARG A 384 1.37 18.32 18.86
N ALA A 385 1.52 18.85 17.65
CA ALA A 385 1.95 18.07 16.49
C ALA A 385 3.36 17.45 16.68
N SER A 386 4.31 18.23 17.24
CA SER A 386 5.65 17.76 17.57
C SER A 386 5.62 16.63 18.62
N ARG A 387 4.77 16.76 19.65
CA ARG A 387 4.55 15.73 20.69
C ARG A 387 3.96 14.44 20.11
N ILE A 388 2.85 14.49 19.38
CA ILE A 388 2.24 13.32 18.73
C ILE A 388 3.28 12.61 17.84
N SER A 389 3.97 13.37 16.99
CA SER A 389 4.98 12.85 16.06
C SER A 389 6.19 12.23 16.77
N LYS A 390 6.48 12.62 18.01
CA LYS A 390 7.51 11.98 18.86
C LYS A 390 6.97 10.71 19.50
N ASN A 391 5.72 10.69 19.91
CA ASN A 391 5.09 9.55 20.59
C ASN A 391 4.79 8.37 19.67
N LEU A 392 4.45 8.61 18.40
CA LEU A 392 4.29 7.55 17.40
C LEU A 392 5.56 6.68 17.23
N LEU A 393 6.75 7.24 17.51
CA LEU A 393 8.02 6.50 17.51
C LEU A 393 8.10 5.40 18.58
N GLN A 394 7.29 5.47 19.65
CA GLN A 394 7.26 4.43 20.69
C GLN A 394 6.72 3.10 20.14
N ASN A 395 5.93 3.15 19.07
CA ASN A 395 5.35 1.99 18.41
C ASN A 395 6.33 1.31 17.43
N TRP A 396 7.52 1.87 17.19
CA TRP A 396 8.40 1.41 16.11
C TRP A 396 9.23 0.19 16.50
N THR A 397 8.86 -0.96 15.93
CA THR A 397 9.65 -2.20 15.95
C THR A 397 10.79 -2.14 14.90
N PRO A 398 11.73 -3.10 14.88
CA PRO A 398 12.74 -3.19 13.81
C PRO A 398 12.18 -3.31 12.38
N ILE A 399 10.92 -3.73 12.22
CA ILE A 399 10.31 -4.05 10.92
C ILE A 399 9.06 -3.22 10.59
N GLY A 400 8.67 -2.25 11.44
CA GLY A 400 7.53 -1.35 11.19
C GLY A 400 6.90 -0.83 12.47
N ALA A 401 5.89 0.04 12.36
CA ALA A 401 5.12 0.51 13.50
C ALA A 401 4.05 -0.52 13.89
N GLU A 402 4.13 -1.04 15.12
CA GLU A 402 3.05 -1.82 15.72
C GLU A 402 1.81 -0.93 15.92
N THR A 403 0.62 -1.47 15.66
CA THR A 403 -0.63 -0.73 15.79
C THR A 403 -1.24 -0.96 17.19
N PRO A 404 -1.27 0.03 18.11
CA PRO A 404 -1.79 -0.18 19.48
C PRO A 404 -3.27 -0.59 19.53
N GLU A 405 -4.06 -0.11 18.58
CA GLU A 405 -5.48 -0.47 18.42
C GLU A 405 -5.70 -1.88 17.80
N LEU A 406 -4.62 -2.54 17.39
CA LEU A 406 -4.56 -3.90 16.87
C LEU A 406 -3.22 -4.58 17.27
N PRO A 407 -3.00 -4.90 18.56
CA PRO A 407 -1.70 -5.33 19.07
C PRO A 407 -1.08 -6.53 18.32
N ASN A 408 0.24 -6.61 18.32
CA ASN A 408 1.09 -7.53 17.56
C ASN A 408 1.01 -7.42 16.03
N ASN A 409 0.21 -6.51 15.47
CA ASN A 409 0.10 -6.32 14.02
C ASN A 409 0.80 -5.04 13.58
N ILE A 410 1.41 -5.09 12.40
CA ILE A 410 1.91 -3.93 11.66
C ILE A 410 0.98 -3.72 10.48
N SER A 411 0.37 -2.54 10.41
CA SER A 411 -0.55 -2.16 9.33
C SER A 411 0.08 -1.09 8.43
N PRO A 412 0.52 -1.44 7.20
CA PRO A 412 0.99 -0.45 6.24
C PRO A 412 -0.11 0.50 5.76
N PHE A 413 -1.38 0.12 5.89
CA PHE A 413 -2.52 1.04 5.72
C PHE A 413 -2.47 2.20 6.73
N ILE A 414 -2.33 1.89 8.02
CA ILE A 414 -2.24 2.92 9.07
C ILE A 414 -0.93 3.70 8.95
N SER A 415 0.17 2.99 8.73
CA SER A 415 1.49 3.59 8.51
C SER A 415 1.52 4.53 7.29
N SER A 416 0.65 4.32 6.29
CA SER A 416 0.51 5.23 5.14
C SER A 416 -0.01 6.62 5.54
N PHE A 417 -0.76 6.74 6.63
CA PHE A 417 -1.12 8.05 7.20
C PHE A 417 0.01 8.60 8.07
N GLU A 418 0.69 7.75 8.85
CA GLU A 418 1.79 8.16 9.73
C GLU A 418 2.93 8.84 8.96
N ILE A 419 3.41 8.22 7.86
CA ILE A 419 4.46 8.82 7.03
C ILE A 419 4.04 10.17 6.45
N GLN A 420 2.77 10.31 6.05
CA GLN A 420 2.25 11.57 5.51
C GLN A 420 2.07 12.62 6.61
N GLY A 421 1.66 12.22 7.82
CA GLY A 421 1.61 13.08 9.00
C GLY A 421 2.99 13.62 9.39
N HIS A 422 4.01 12.78 9.40
CA HIS A 422 5.40 13.21 9.59
C HIS A 422 5.87 14.19 8.50
N PHE A 423 5.66 13.90 7.22
CA PHE A 423 6.00 14.83 6.14
C PHE A 423 5.22 16.16 6.22
N LYS A 424 3.94 16.12 6.58
CA LYS A 424 3.05 17.29 6.72
C LYS A 424 3.58 18.31 7.73
N ILE A 425 4.27 17.84 8.77
CA ILE A 425 4.88 18.69 9.81
C ILE A 425 6.41 18.83 9.69
N GLY A 426 6.97 18.56 8.52
CA GLY A 426 8.40 18.73 8.22
C GLY A 426 9.34 17.69 8.86
N GLN A 427 8.81 16.62 9.47
CA GLN A 427 9.59 15.53 10.05
C GLN A 427 10.01 14.49 8.98
N THR A 428 10.57 14.98 7.87
CA THR A 428 10.93 14.20 6.67
C THR A 428 11.78 12.98 6.99
N ALA A 429 12.73 13.10 7.92
CA ALA A 429 13.61 11.99 8.33
C ALA A 429 12.84 10.84 9.00
N ARG A 430 11.82 11.13 9.81
CA ARG A 430 10.95 10.10 10.43
C ARG A 430 10.14 9.37 9.37
N ALA A 431 9.55 10.12 8.44
CA ALA A 431 8.78 9.54 7.35
C ALA A 431 9.63 8.60 6.47
N LEU A 432 10.83 9.04 6.05
CA LEU A 432 11.74 8.22 5.25
C LEU A 432 12.23 6.97 5.99
N GLU A 433 12.54 7.08 7.29
CA GLU A 433 12.93 5.95 8.12
C GLU A 433 11.81 4.90 8.23
N LEU A 434 10.57 5.31 8.51
CA LEU A 434 9.44 4.38 8.59
C LEU A 434 9.13 3.72 7.23
N ILE A 435 9.32 4.45 6.11
CA ILE A 435 9.20 3.88 4.75
C ILE A 435 10.22 2.75 4.54
N ARG A 436 11.51 3.01 4.83
CA ARG A 436 12.58 2.02 4.67
C ARG A 436 12.41 0.84 5.63
N ARG A 437 11.95 1.09 6.85
CA ARG A 437 11.73 0.11 7.91
C ARG A 437 10.59 -0.87 7.61
N SER A 438 9.40 -0.37 7.25
CA SER A 438 8.22 -1.21 7.02
C SER A 438 8.18 -1.79 5.60
N TRP A 439 8.12 -0.94 4.58
CA TRP A 439 8.02 -1.41 3.19
C TRP A 439 9.34 -2.00 2.70
N GLY A 440 10.48 -1.46 3.15
CA GLY A 440 11.78 -2.00 2.79
C GLY A 440 12.11 -3.33 3.47
N TRP A 441 11.58 -3.62 4.66
CA TRP A 441 11.65 -4.97 5.23
C TRP A 441 10.83 -5.96 4.38
N TYR A 442 9.55 -5.65 4.13
CA TYR A 442 8.68 -6.55 3.35
C TYR A 442 9.24 -6.82 1.95
N LEU A 443 9.69 -5.77 1.25
CA LEU A 443 10.16 -5.86 -0.14
C LEU A 443 11.50 -6.63 -0.29
N ASN A 444 12.27 -6.77 0.79
CA ASN A 444 13.49 -7.57 0.83
C ASN A 444 13.30 -8.93 1.54
N ASN A 445 12.10 -9.25 2.02
CA ASN A 445 11.80 -10.54 2.64
C ASN A 445 11.66 -11.61 1.54
N PRO A 446 12.51 -12.65 1.50
CA PRO A 446 12.54 -13.64 0.42
C PRO A 446 11.30 -14.54 0.35
N ASN A 447 10.40 -14.46 1.33
CA ASN A 447 9.12 -15.18 1.30
C ASN A 447 7.98 -14.34 0.70
N GLY A 448 8.16 -13.02 0.58
CA GLY A 448 7.19 -12.12 -0.03
C GLY A 448 7.25 -12.14 -1.56
N THR A 449 6.54 -11.20 -2.19
CA THR A 449 6.46 -11.11 -3.66
C THR A 449 7.67 -10.44 -4.30
N GLU A 450 8.46 -9.68 -3.54
CA GLU A 450 9.57 -8.83 -4.01
C GLU A 450 9.16 -7.75 -5.05
N SER A 451 7.85 -7.51 -5.24
CA SER A 451 7.34 -6.65 -6.32
C SER A 451 6.12 -5.80 -6.00
N THR A 452 5.38 -6.10 -4.94
CA THR A 452 4.12 -5.43 -4.55
C THR A 452 4.20 -4.97 -3.09
N VAL A 453 3.10 -4.45 -2.54
CA VAL A 453 2.99 -4.08 -1.12
C VAL A 453 1.92 -4.94 -0.42
N ILE A 454 2.29 -5.51 0.73
CA ILE A 454 1.47 -6.44 1.54
C ILE A 454 0.35 -5.73 2.29
N GLU A 455 -0.75 -6.44 2.55
CA GLU A 455 -1.88 -6.02 3.37
C GLU A 455 -1.49 -5.69 4.82
N GLY A 456 -0.72 -6.56 5.46
CA GLY A 456 -0.28 -6.45 6.85
C GLY A 456 0.55 -7.67 7.25
N TYR A 457 1.22 -7.59 8.40
CA TYR A 457 2.04 -8.68 8.96
C TYR A 457 2.14 -8.54 10.47
N LEU A 458 2.69 -9.55 11.17
CA LEU A 458 2.91 -9.49 12.61
C LEU A 458 4.28 -8.90 12.96
N VAL A 459 4.40 -8.38 14.18
CA VAL A 459 5.66 -7.84 14.74
C VAL A 459 6.79 -8.88 14.85
N ASP A 460 6.47 -10.17 14.82
CA ASP A 460 7.45 -11.27 14.78
C ASP A 460 8.02 -11.55 13.36
N GLY A 461 7.54 -10.84 12.34
CA GLY A 461 7.95 -11.00 10.95
C GLY A 461 7.26 -12.14 10.19
N SER A 462 6.25 -12.78 10.79
CA SER A 462 5.36 -13.71 10.08
C SER A 462 4.29 -12.95 9.28
N PHE A 463 3.86 -13.53 8.15
CA PHE A 463 2.77 -13.00 7.33
C PHE A 463 1.38 -13.34 7.90
N GLY A 464 1.25 -13.46 9.22
CA GLY A 464 -0.05 -13.43 9.87
C GLY A 464 -0.59 -12.01 9.92
N TYR A 465 -1.91 -11.84 9.88
CA TYR A 465 -2.56 -10.55 10.14
C TYR A 465 -3.96 -10.84 10.70
N ARG A 466 -4.39 -10.06 11.70
CA ARG A 466 -5.77 -10.04 12.21
C ARG A 466 -6.40 -11.42 12.51
N SER A 467 -5.59 -12.37 12.98
CA SER A 467 -5.96 -13.79 13.09
C SER A 467 -7.21 -14.03 13.94
N ASP A 468 -7.33 -13.33 15.07
CA ASP A 468 -8.49 -13.31 15.98
C ASP A 468 -9.57 -12.27 15.57
N ARG A 469 -9.24 -11.35 14.65
CA ARG A 469 -10.08 -10.24 14.16
C ARG A 469 -10.70 -10.52 12.78
N GLY A 470 -11.04 -11.78 12.55
CA GLY A 470 -11.82 -12.24 11.39
C GLY A 470 -11.03 -12.96 10.30
N TYR A 471 -9.72 -13.20 10.46
CA TYR A 471 -8.89 -13.91 9.47
C TYR A 471 -8.79 -15.42 9.79
N SER A 472 -9.56 -15.90 10.77
CA SER A 472 -9.71 -17.31 11.13
C SER A 472 -8.40 -18.06 11.41
N HIS A 473 -7.35 -17.35 11.83
CA HIS A 473 -5.99 -17.86 12.01
C HIS A 473 -5.41 -18.52 10.75
N ASP A 474 -5.72 -17.98 9.57
CA ASP A 474 -5.16 -18.39 8.27
C ASP A 474 -4.21 -17.32 7.69
N PRO A 475 -2.89 -17.44 7.91
CA PRO A 475 -1.89 -16.53 7.34
C PRO A 475 -1.80 -16.58 5.80
N SER A 476 -2.34 -17.62 5.15
CA SER A 476 -2.37 -17.69 3.68
C SER A 476 -3.44 -16.78 3.07
N TYR A 477 -4.44 -16.37 3.86
CA TYR A 477 -5.47 -15.44 3.44
C TYR A 477 -4.94 -14.02 3.21
N VAL A 478 -3.90 -13.59 3.93
CA VAL A 478 -3.33 -12.24 3.83
C VAL A 478 -2.91 -11.94 2.39
N SER A 479 -3.34 -10.79 1.85
CA SER A 479 -3.00 -10.37 0.49
C SER A 479 -1.59 -9.77 0.44
N HIS A 480 -0.77 -10.23 -0.50
CA HIS A 480 0.56 -9.70 -0.75
C HIS A 480 0.61 -8.59 -1.82
N ALA A 481 -0.54 -8.26 -2.40
CA ALA A 481 -0.75 -7.12 -3.27
C ALA A 481 -2.04 -6.39 -2.85
N HIS A 482 -1.89 -5.39 -1.97
CA HIS A 482 -3.01 -4.66 -1.36
C HIS A 482 -2.85 -3.14 -1.55
N GLY A 483 -3.82 -2.51 -2.22
CA GLY A 483 -3.73 -1.11 -2.67
C GLY A 483 -3.68 -0.10 -1.51
N TRP A 484 -4.25 -0.47 -0.37
CA TRP A 484 -4.23 0.32 0.87
C TRP A 484 -2.82 0.57 1.44
N SER A 485 -1.80 -0.13 0.94
CA SER A 485 -0.40 -0.05 1.38
C SER A 485 0.47 0.80 0.45
N ALA A 486 -0.11 1.41 -0.60
CA ALA A 486 0.63 2.19 -1.60
C ALA A 486 0.99 3.62 -1.15
N GLY A 487 0.83 3.96 0.13
CA GLY A 487 1.10 5.30 0.69
C GLY A 487 2.45 5.93 0.30
N PRO A 488 3.59 5.19 0.33
CA PRO A 488 4.89 5.74 -0.08
C PRO A 488 4.91 6.24 -1.52
N THR A 489 4.18 5.61 -2.45
CA THR A 489 4.10 6.03 -3.86
C THR A 489 3.52 7.43 -3.98
N ASN A 490 2.46 7.75 -3.21
CA ASN A 490 1.95 9.12 -3.11
C ASN A 490 2.93 10.04 -2.37
N ALA A 491 3.40 9.62 -1.19
CA ALA A 491 4.12 10.47 -0.26
C ALA A 491 5.49 10.94 -0.79
N LEU A 492 6.24 10.06 -1.47
CA LEU A 492 7.52 10.41 -2.08
C LEU A 492 7.34 11.44 -3.23
N THR A 493 6.31 11.30 -4.06
CA THR A 493 6.01 12.28 -5.13
C THR A 493 5.56 13.63 -4.55
N THR A 494 4.68 13.63 -3.54
CA THR A 494 4.01 14.84 -3.06
C THR A 494 4.79 15.63 -2.01
N TYR A 495 5.66 14.98 -1.22
CA TYR A 495 6.45 15.63 -0.18
C TYR A 495 7.95 15.66 -0.49
N VAL A 496 8.55 14.54 -0.92
CA VAL A 496 10.02 14.48 -1.16
C VAL A 496 10.41 15.18 -2.46
N LEU A 497 9.81 14.77 -3.58
CA LEU A 497 9.87 15.56 -4.82
C LEU A 497 9.14 16.90 -4.63
N GLY A 498 8.06 16.89 -3.85
CA GLY A 498 7.30 18.08 -3.43
C GLY A 498 6.21 18.52 -4.41
N LEU A 499 5.97 17.76 -5.49
CA LEU A 499 5.09 18.13 -6.60
C LEU A 499 3.63 17.72 -6.31
N SER A 500 2.69 18.65 -6.40
CA SER A 500 1.25 18.35 -6.23
C SER A 500 0.37 19.31 -7.03
N ILE A 501 -0.80 18.84 -7.47
CA ILE A 501 -1.87 19.73 -7.95
C ILE A 501 -2.65 20.32 -6.76
N THR A 502 -3.18 21.53 -6.90
CA THR A 502 -3.92 22.25 -5.84
C THR A 502 -5.31 22.72 -6.26
N SER A 503 -5.73 22.46 -7.50
CA SER A 503 -7.09 22.70 -8.00
C SER A 503 -7.45 21.72 -9.12
N PRO A 504 -8.74 21.62 -9.52
CA PRO A 504 -9.19 20.69 -10.56
C PRO A 504 -8.35 20.75 -11.84
N ARG A 505 -8.14 19.57 -12.44
CA ARG A 505 -7.29 19.32 -13.64
C ARG A 505 -5.80 19.66 -13.51
N GLY A 506 -5.36 20.29 -12.41
CA GLY A 506 -4.01 20.83 -12.26
C GLY A 506 -3.84 22.24 -12.81
N LEU A 507 -4.91 23.03 -12.94
CA LEU A 507 -4.81 24.46 -13.31
C LEU A 507 -3.89 25.22 -12.35
N THR A 508 -3.89 24.82 -11.07
CA THR A 508 -2.89 25.22 -10.08
C THR A 508 -2.14 24.05 -9.48
N TRP A 509 -0.90 24.31 -9.09
CA TRP A 509 0.04 23.33 -8.56
C TRP A 509 0.98 23.94 -7.49
N LYS A 510 1.69 23.09 -6.75
CA LYS A 510 2.84 23.47 -5.93
C LYS A 510 4.04 22.58 -6.24
N ILE A 511 5.24 23.12 -6.01
CA ILE A 511 6.48 22.34 -5.84
C ILE A 511 7.11 22.80 -4.53
N ALA A 512 7.14 21.91 -3.54
CA ALA A 512 7.64 22.17 -2.19
C ALA A 512 8.53 21.00 -1.71
N PRO A 513 9.80 20.92 -2.17
CA PRO A 513 10.66 19.77 -1.92
C PRO A 513 11.00 19.57 -0.44
N GLN A 514 11.02 18.32 0.02
CA GLN A 514 11.57 17.94 1.32
C GLN A 514 12.73 16.97 1.14
N PHE A 515 13.97 17.49 1.26
CA PHE A 515 15.16 16.74 0.87
C PHE A 515 15.46 15.52 1.76
N GLY A 516 15.21 15.61 3.07
CA GLY A 516 15.68 14.60 4.02
C GLY A 516 17.19 14.34 3.91
N ASP A 517 17.56 13.06 3.85
CA ASP A 517 18.92 12.57 3.62
C ASP A 517 19.28 12.36 2.14
N LEU A 518 18.33 12.60 1.22
CA LEU A 518 18.53 12.43 -0.20
C LEU A 518 19.28 13.63 -0.83
N LYS A 519 19.93 13.34 -1.96
CA LYS A 519 20.78 14.24 -2.75
C LYS A 519 20.15 14.58 -4.10
N THR A 520 19.60 13.58 -4.79
CA THR A 520 18.90 13.77 -6.06
C THR A 520 17.55 13.05 -6.05
N VAL A 521 16.54 13.73 -6.59
CA VAL A 521 15.21 13.17 -6.86
C VAL A 521 14.68 13.76 -8.15
N GLU A 522 14.05 12.93 -8.97
CA GLU A 522 13.26 13.33 -10.13
C GLU A 522 11.93 12.57 -10.16
N GLY A 523 10.93 13.15 -10.80
CA GLY A 523 9.66 12.49 -11.00
C GLY A 523 8.62 13.39 -11.63
N GLY A 524 7.42 12.84 -11.79
CA GLY A 524 6.31 13.56 -12.38
C GLY A 524 5.10 12.67 -12.62
N PHE A 525 4.02 13.30 -13.06
CA PHE A 525 2.77 12.65 -13.45
C PHE A 525 2.09 13.45 -14.57
N THR A 526 1.09 12.86 -15.22
CA THR A 526 0.38 13.46 -16.36
C THR A 526 -1.08 13.71 -16.00
N THR A 527 -1.59 14.90 -16.30
CA THR A 527 -3.04 15.20 -16.25
C THR A 527 -3.58 15.47 -17.66
N SER A 528 -4.88 15.74 -17.79
CA SER A 528 -5.48 16.18 -19.06
C SER A 528 -4.98 17.53 -19.57
N LEU A 529 -4.13 18.25 -18.81
CA LEU A 529 -3.42 19.44 -19.27
C LEU A 529 -2.03 19.12 -19.84
N GLY A 530 -1.47 17.95 -19.54
CA GLY A 530 -0.11 17.54 -19.92
C GLY A 530 0.73 17.06 -18.73
N LYS A 531 2.05 16.99 -18.94
CA LYS A 531 3.00 16.50 -17.93
C LYS A 531 3.39 17.56 -16.93
N PHE A 532 3.39 17.17 -15.66
CA PHE A 532 4.00 17.88 -14.54
C PHE A 532 5.24 17.09 -14.13
N GLN A 533 6.42 17.70 -14.22
CA GLN A 533 7.70 17.06 -13.92
C GLN A 533 8.55 17.98 -13.07
N ALA A 534 9.29 17.42 -12.14
CA ALA A 534 10.30 18.14 -11.36
C ALA A 534 11.51 17.24 -11.11
N SER A 535 12.66 17.86 -10.86
CA SER A 535 13.88 17.22 -10.40
C SER A 535 14.70 18.20 -9.58
N TRP A 536 15.37 17.73 -8.54
CA TRP A 536 16.31 18.53 -7.78
C TRP A 536 17.60 17.77 -7.49
N ASP A 537 18.68 18.54 -7.40
CA ASP A 537 20.04 18.09 -7.04
C ASP A 537 20.59 19.01 -5.95
N LYS A 538 20.94 18.41 -4.81
CA LYS A 538 21.36 19.06 -3.57
C LYS A 538 22.85 18.81 -3.30
N SER A 539 23.58 19.90 -3.18
CA SER A 539 25.01 19.96 -2.86
C SER A 539 25.26 20.66 -1.51
N PRO A 540 26.49 20.62 -0.96
CA PRO A 540 26.89 21.41 0.21
C PRO A 540 26.80 22.94 0.02
N ASP A 541 26.73 23.39 -1.24
CA ASP A 541 26.71 24.79 -1.66
C ASP A 541 25.32 25.24 -2.15
N GLY A 542 24.27 24.51 -1.80
CA GLY A 542 22.89 24.77 -2.20
C GLY A 542 22.37 23.75 -3.19
N TYR A 543 21.28 24.06 -3.89
CA TYR A 543 20.61 23.11 -4.77
C TYR A 543 20.12 23.75 -6.07
N THR A 544 19.98 22.91 -7.09
CA THR A 544 19.26 23.22 -8.34
C THR A 544 17.93 22.49 -8.33
N LEU A 545 16.84 23.16 -8.68
CA LEU A 545 15.53 22.57 -8.97
C LEU A 545 15.18 22.86 -10.43
N GLN A 546 14.88 21.85 -11.21
CA GLN A 546 14.35 21.99 -12.57
C GLN A 546 12.93 21.45 -12.60
N PHE A 547 12.01 22.14 -13.25
CA PHE A 547 10.64 21.66 -13.38
C PHE A 547 10.04 22.04 -14.73
N SER A 548 9.06 21.26 -15.16
CA SER A 548 8.27 21.52 -16.37
C SER A 548 6.80 21.26 -16.07
N VAL A 549 5.96 22.23 -16.39
CA VAL A 549 4.51 22.18 -16.13
C VAL A 549 3.73 22.68 -17.35
N PRO A 550 2.46 22.28 -17.54
CA PRO A 550 1.71 22.63 -18.73
C PRO A 550 1.50 24.15 -18.91
N PRO A 551 1.51 24.66 -20.16
CA PRO A 551 1.16 26.05 -20.45
C PRO A 551 -0.20 26.46 -19.88
N GLY A 552 -0.32 27.73 -19.49
CA GLY A 552 -1.56 28.28 -18.91
C GLY A 552 -1.84 27.88 -17.46
N THR A 553 -0.96 27.09 -16.83
CA THR A 553 -1.04 26.79 -15.38
C THR A 553 -0.34 27.86 -14.53
N LYS A 554 -0.61 27.86 -13.22
CA LYS A 554 0.00 28.76 -12.23
C LYS A 554 0.29 28.00 -10.94
N GLY A 555 1.45 28.21 -10.31
CA GLY A 555 1.75 27.50 -9.08
C GLY A 555 2.78 28.16 -8.18
N ASN A 556 2.94 27.58 -7.00
CA ASN A 556 3.85 28.08 -5.98
C ASN A 556 5.08 27.18 -5.87
N LEU A 557 6.26 27.79 -5.99
CA LEU A 557 7.54 27.19 -5.62
C LEU A 557 7.81 27.53 -4.15
N THR A 558 7.79 26.55 -3.25
CA THR A 558 8.19 26.74 -1.85
C THR A 558 9.56 26.11 -1.66
N LEU A 559 10.58 26.97 -1.54
CA LEU A 559 11.99 26.62 -1.62
C LEU A 559 12.60 26.58 -0.20
N PRO A 560 13.03 25.41 0.32
CA PRO A 560 13.69 25.32 1.61
C PRO A 560 14.98 26.15 1.66
N TYR A 561 15.30 26.76 2.79
CA TYR A 561 16.61 27.39 2.96
C TYR A 561 17.72 26.35 2.94
N VAL A 562 18.88 26.73 2.39
CA VAL A 562 20.10 25.89 2.44
C VAL A 562 20.61 25.74 3.89
N ARG A 563 20.31 26.73 4.74
CA ARG A 563 20.65 26.80 6.15
C ARG A 563 19.51 27.49 6.91
N SER A 564 19.13 26.94 8.05
CA SER A 564 18.13 27.54 8.93
C SER A 564 18.46 29.00 9.24
N SER A 565 17.45 29.86 9.26
CA SER A 565 17.51 31.31 9.46
C SER A 565 18.33 32.13 8.44
N GLU A 566 19.02 31.51 7.47
CA GLU A 566 19.75 32.21 6.40
C GLU A 566 18.91 32.33 5.13
N LYS A 567 18.26 33.48 4.92
CA LYS A 567 17.49 33.75 3.69
C LYS A 567 18.33 33.51 2.42
N PRO A 568 17.89 32.65 1.48
CA PRO A 568 18.62 32.35 0.27
C PRO A 568 18.53 33.49 -0.75
N SER A 569 19.54 33.60 -1.61
CA SER A 569 19.36 34.17 -2.95
C SER A 569 18.67 33.14 -3.83
N ILE A 570 17.76 33.57 -4.71
CA ILE A 570 17.02 32.69 -5.62
C ILE A 570 17.17 33.26 -7.04
N THR A 571 17.54 32.42 -8.00
CA THR A 571 17.43 32.76 -9.42
C THR A 571 16.51 31.78 -10.15
N ILE A 572 15.62 32.28 -11.00
CA ILE A 572 14.82 31.47 -11.93
C ILE A 572 15.23 31.87 -13.35
N ASP A 573 15.67 30.90 -14.13
CA ASP A 573 16.13 31.07 -15.53
C ASP A 573 17.22 32.15 -15.66
N GLY A 574 18.13 32.19 -14.68
CA GLY A 574 19.21 33.17 -14.56
C GLY A 574 18.82 34.52 -13.94
N ASN A 575 17.53 34.81 -13.77
CA ASN A 575 17.03 36.07 -13.24
C ASN A 575 16.93 36.04 -11.71
N ASN A 576 17.51 37.03 -11.03
CA ASN A 576 17.41 37.19 -9.57
C ASN A 576 15.97 37.49 -9.14
N ILE A 577 15.42 36.68 -8.24
CA ILE A 577 14.06 36.86 -7.69
C ILE A 577 14.16 37.53 -6.32
N ASN A 578 13.92 38.84 -6.29
CA ASN A 578 14.01 39.69 -5.10
C ASN A 578 12.70 40.41 -4.73
N LYS A 579 11.64 40.27 -5.55
CA LYS A 579 10.30 40.83 -5.34
C LYS A 579 9.27 39.70 -5.37
N GLY A 580 8.18 39.86 -4.62
CA GLY A 580 7.10 38.86 -4.55
C GLY A 580 7.49 37.54 -3.88
N VAL A 581 8.60 37.52 -3.12
CA VAL A 581 9.05 36.36 -2.34
C VAL A 581 8.48 36.46 -0.93
N TYR A 582 7.73 35.45 -0.50
CA TYR A 582 7.23 35.32 0.86
C TYR A 582 8.16 34.40 1.67
N TYR A 583 8.55 34.80 2.88
CA TYR A 583 9.50 34.06 3.72
C TYR A 583 8.82 33.64 5.02
N VAL A 584 8.76 32.34 5.29
CA VAL A 584 8.16 31.75 6.49
C VAL A 584 8.80 30.39 6.78
N ASP A 585 9.01 30.06 8.06
CA ASP A 585 9.47 28.74 8.54
C ASP A 585 10.65 28.13 7.75
N ASP A 586 11.71 28.92 7.56
CA ASP A 586 12.89 28.56 6.76
C ASP A 586 12.59 28.10 5.32
N THR A 587 11.52 28.66 4.73
CA THR A 587 11.19 28.53 3.31
C THR A 587 10.99 29.88 2.64
N ALA A 588 11.22 29.91 1.33
CA ALA A 588 10.95 31.06 0.47
C ALA A 588 9.94 30.64 -0.62
N THR A 589 8.76 31.25 -0.63
CA THR A 589 7.70 30.96 -1.59
C THR A 589 7.64 32.00 -2.71
N VAL A 590 7.62 31.52 -3.95
CA VAL A 590 7.55 32.33 -5.19
C VAL A 590 6.39 31.82 -6.05
N THR A 591 5.56 32.75 -6.56
CA THR A 591 4.49 32.42 -7.53
C THR A 591 5.06 32.37 -8.95
N VAL A 592 4.81 31.29 -9.68
CA VAL A 592 5.14 31.12 -11.12
C VAL A 592 3.85 31.02 -11.92
N SER A 593 3.80 31.65 -13.10
CA SER A 593 2.61 31.71 -13.96
C SER A 593 2.97 31.48 -15.42
N GLY A 594 2.04 30.91 -16.20
CA GLY A 594 2.17 30.72 -17.65
C GLY A 594 2.59 29.30 -18.05
N GLY A 595 3.17 28.55 -17.12
CA GLY A 595 3.73 27.22 -17.37
C GLY A 595 5.05 27.25 -18.15
N GLY A 596 5.50 26.08 -18.61
CA GLY A 596 6.78 25.92 -19.29
C GLY A 596 7.82 25.17 -18.45
N SER A 597 9.07 25.16 -18.93
CA SER A 597 10.21 24.53 -18.27
C SER A 597 11.13 25.59 -17.68
N HIS A 598 11.53 25.42 -16.42
CA HIS A 598 12.29 26.40 -15.65
C HIS A 598 13.44 25.76 -14.87
N ARG A 599 14.52 26.51 -14.70
CA ARG A 599 15.67 26.16 -13.86
C ARG A 599 15.83 27.16 -12.71
N VAL A 600 15.62 26.67 -11.49
CA VAL A 600 15.83 27.40 -10.24
C VAL A 600 17.18 27.04 -9.64
N LEU A 601 17.94 28.05 -9.22
CA LEU A 601 19.16 27.87 -8.42
C LEU A 601 18.98 28.57 -7.07
N VAL A 602 19.28 27.84 -6.00
CA VAL A 602 19.25 28.31 -4.62
C VAL A 602 20.63 28.03 -4.01
N PRO A 603 21.62 28.90 -4.23
CA PRO A 603 22.97 28.69 -3.73
C PRO A 603 23.07 29.08 -2.25
N ARG A 604 24.04 28.48 -1.58
CA ARG A 604 24.48 28.86 -0.25
C ARG A 604 25.14 30.24 -0.31
N LYS A 605 24.79 31.10 0.64
CA LYS A 605 25.41 32.42 0.78
C LYS A 605 26.88 32.24 1.18
N GLN A 606 27.81 32.59 0.29
CA GLN A 606 29.24 32.63 0.65
C GLN A 606 29.45 33.75 1.68
N THR A 607 30.04 33.41 2.83
CA THR A 607 30.40 34.42 3.84
C THR A 607 31.61 35.19 3.35
N SER A 608 31.43 36.47 3.03
CA SER A 608 32.48 37.39 2.59
C SER A 608 33.45 37.72 3.74
N LYS A 609 34.37 36.81 4.06
CA LYS A 609 35.58 37.13 4.80
C LYS A 609 36.70 37.44 3.80
N SER A 610 36.69 38.66 3.28
CA SER A 610 37.89 39.23 2.64
C SER A 610 39.01 39.27 3.67
N PRO A 611 40.21 38.70 3.41
CA PRO A 611 41.34 38.84 4.32
C PRO A 611 41.77 40.31 4.32
N THR A 612 41.51 41.00 5.43
CA THR A 612 42.01 42.37 5.60
C THR A 612 43.52 42.29 5.87
N THR A 613 44.32 42.40 4.81
CA THR A 613 45.79 42.41 4.92
C THR A 613 46.26 43.75 5.50
N THR A 614 46.17 43.89 6.82
CA THR A 614 46.79 45.01 7.54
C THR A 614 48.29 44.81 7.56
N LYS A 615 49.04 45.59 6.76
CA LYS A 615 50.51 45.62 6.84
C LYS A 615 50.93 46.24 8.19
N GLY A 616 51.39 45.40 9.12
CA GLY A 616 51.96 45.82 10.39
C GLY A 616 53.36 45.23 10.59
N ASN A 617 54.38 46.08 10.68
CA ASN A 617 55.75 45.67 10.95
C ASN A 617 55.87 45.02 12.35
N LEU A 618 56.58 43.89 12.45
CA LEU A 618 57.13 43.41 13.72
C LEU A 618 58.51 42.81 13.51
N LYS A 619 59.44 43.19 14.39
CA LYS A 619 60.86 42.84 14.33
C LYS A 619 61.11 41.41 14.78
N SER A 620 62.24 40.88 14.35
CA SER A 620 62.83 39.61 14.77
C SER A 620 62.94 39.45 16.29
N ARG A 621 62.54 38.28 16.79
CA ARG A 621 63.10 37.70 18.02
C ARG A 621 63.02 36.18 17.95
N GLU A 622 64.16 35.52 18.07
CA GLU A 622 64.24 34.06 18.14
C GLU A 622 63.77 33.57 19.52
N SER A 623 63.08 32.43 19.55
CA SER A 623 63.01 31.58 20.74
C SER A 623 62.76 30.11 20.34
N THR A 624 63.27 29.21 21.19
CA THR A 624 63.48 27.77 20.98
C THR A 624 62.21 26.92 20.89
N PRO A 625 62.25 25.74 20.23
CA PRO A 625 61.10 24.84 20.10
C PRO A 625 60.83 24.01 21.37
N PRO A 626 59.56 23.76 21.74
CA PRO A 626 59.18 22.81 22.80
C PRO A 626 59.06 21.36 22.27
N PRO A 627 59.10 20.33 23.16
CA PRO A 627 59.28 18.94 22.77
C PRO A 627 57.98 18.22 22.33
N SER A 628 58.17 17.15 21.56
CA SER A 628 57.12 16.29 20.99
C SER A 628 56.76 15.08 21.86
N GLN A 629 55.46 14.80 22.07
CA GLN A 629 54.84 13.47 22.28
C GLN A 629 53.31 13.56 22.03
N PRO A 630 52.57 12.45 21.88
CA PRO A 630 52.76 11.38 20.90
C PRO A 630 51.50 11.15 20.03
N LYS A 631 51.66 10.54 18.85
CA LYS A 631 50.52 10.17 17.98
C LYS A 631 49.95 8.82 18.39
N ILE A 632 48.66 8.76 18.73
CA ILE A 632 47.89 7.51 18.78
C ILE A 632 47.25 7.30 17.41
N ALA A 633 47.69 6.25 16.70
CA ALA A 633 47.07 5.80 15.46
C ALA A 633 46.33 4.48 15.75
N VAL A 634 45.02 4.45 15.52
CA VAL A 634 44.23 3.21 15.57
C VAL A 634 44.15 2.63 14.17
N ASN A 635 44.68 1.42 14.02
CA ASN A 635 44.83 0.71 12.76
C ASN A 635 43.67 -0.29 12.59
N LEU A 636 42.79 -0.10 11.60
CA LEU A 636 41.72 -1.03 11.27
C LEU A 636 42.17 -1.97 10.14
N GLN A 637 42.57 -3.19 10.50
CA GLN A 637 42.88 -4.25 9.53
C GLN A 637 41.63 -5.10 9.24
N HIS A 638 41.31 -5.26 7.95
CA HIS A 638 40.33 -6.24 7.48
C HIS A 638 40.94 -7.66 7.44
N PRO A 639 40.23 -8.71 7.86
CA PRO A 639 40.62 -10.09 7.59
C PRO A 639 40.21 -10.53 6.16
N PRO A 640 41.00 -11.38 5.48
CA PRO A 640 40.76 -11.74 4.08
C PRO A 640 39.85 -12.97 3.87
N ILE A 641 39.21 -13.00 2.69
CA ILE A 641 38.37 -14.08 2.18
C ILE A 641 39.21 -15.31 1.78
N ARG A 642 38.72 -16.53 2.05
CA ARG A 642 39.27 -17.79 1.50
C ARG A 642 38.19 -18.71 0.92
N ASN A 643 38.46 -19.27 -0.27
CA ASN A 643 37.67 -20.32 -0.90
C ASN A 643 37.87 -21.68 -0.21
N PRO A 644 36.84 -22.57 -0.18
CA PRO A 644 37.01 -23.97 0.16
C PRO A 644 37.34 -24.84 -1.07
N LYS A 645 38.28 -25.77 -0.91
CA LYS A 645 38.42 -26.97 -1.75
C LYS A 645 38.33 -28.21 -0.83
N HIS A 646 37.85 -29.32 -1.40
CA HIS A 646 37.73 -30.63 -0.75
C HIS A 646 38.98 -31.07 0.03
N GLN A 647 38.77 -31.70 1.20
CA GLN A 647 39.14 -33.12 1.40
C GLN A 647 38.48 -33.77 2.62
N THR A 648 38.53 -35.10 2.64
CA THR A 648 37.81 -36.06 3.49
C THR A 648 38.66 -36.65 4.63
N THR A 649 38.06 -36.92 5.80
CA THR A 649 38.30 -38.08 6.73
C THR A 649 37.37 -37.91 7.96
N GLN A 650 36.39 -38.79 8.20
CA GLN A 650 36.43 -40.05 9.00
C GLN A 650 36.49 -39.91 10.54
N HIS A 651 35.42 -40.41 11.18
CA HIS A 651 35.24 -41.00 12.53
C HIS A 651 36.15 -40.60 13.72
N GLN A 652 35.51 -40.27 14.86
CA GLN A 652 35.30 -41.25 15.94
C GLN A 652 34.19 -40.85 16.94
N ASN A 653 33.72 -41.82 17.73
CA ASN A 653 32.57 -41.73 18.65
C ASN A 653 32.93 -41.05 19.98
N HIS A 654 31.91 -40.55 20.70
CA HIS A 654 31.69 -40.96 22.09
C HIS A 654 30.23 -40.79 22.54
N ASN A 655 29.74 -41.79 23.28
CA ASN A 655 28.39 -41.84 23.87
C ASN A 655 28.28 -40.98 25.14
N ALA A 656 27.09 -40.42 25.39
CA ALA A 656 26.49 -40.40 26.73
C ALA A 656 24.97 -40.12 26.66
N THR A 657 24.15 -41.13 26.96
CA THR A 657 22.72 -40.98 27.30
C THR A 657 22.59 -40.54 28.77
N PRO A 658 21.43 -39.99 29.20
CA PRO A 658 20.47 -40.88 29.87
C PRO A 658 18.98 -40.63 29.56
N ASN A 659 18.17 -41.60 29.99
CA ASN A 659 16.72 -41.76 29.84
C ASN A 659 16.21 -42.37 31.19
N ILE A 660 14.94 -42.44 31.60
CA ILE A 660 13.62 -42.34 30.94
C ILE A 660 12.60 -41.74 31.94
N ASN A 661 11.48 -41.20 31.45
CA ASN A 661 10.08 -41.41 31.92
C ASN A 661 9.23 -40.12 31.93
N ASN A 662 8.19 -39.93 31.12
CA ASN A 662 6.92 -40.67 30.89
C ASN A 662 5.84 -40.51 31.99
N ALA A 663 4.91 -39.59 31.74
CA ALA A 663 3.45 -39.75 31.84
C ALA A 663 2.80 -38.62 31.00
N GLY A 664 1.73 -38.79 30.23
CA GLY A 664 0.91 -39.98 29.99
C GLY A 664 -0.59 -39.64 29.97
N HIS A 665 -1.11 -39.04 28.89
CA HIS A 665 -2.57 -38.88 28.70
C HIS A 665 -2.99 -38.93 27.22
N THR A 666 -3.86 -39.90 26.90
CA THR A 666 -4.63 -40.04 25.65
C THR A 666 -6.13 -39.85 25.94
N PRO A 667 -7.01 -39.68 24.93
CA PRO A 667 -8.18 -38.81 25.05
C PRO A 667 -9.48 -39.50 25.48
N ALA A 668 -10.37 -38.71 26.09
CA ALA A 668 -11.75 -39.12 26.42
C ALA A 668 -12.71 -38.98 25.22
N ARG A 669 -13.71 -39.88 25.16
CA ARG A 669 -14.68 -39.99 24.07
C ARG A 669 -15.93 -39.11 24.25
N LEU A 670 -16.61 -38.95 23.10
CA LEU A 670 -18.01 -38.52 22.89
C LEU A 670 -18.96 -38.54 24.10
N HIS A 671 -19.75 -37.47 24.21
CA HIS A 671 -21.16 -37.59 24.57
C HIS A 671 -22.04 -36.95 23.49
N THR A 672 -23.04 -37.71 23.04
CA THR A 672 -24.11 -37.28 22.13
C THR A 672 -25.22 -36.57 22.88
N MET A 673 -25.75 -35.47 22.34
CA MET A 673 -27.07 -34.95 22.69
C MET A 673 -27.89 -34.68 21.43
N HIS A 674 -29.11 -35.22 21.39
CA HIS A 674 -30.10 -34.96 20.35
C HIS A 674 -30.81 -33.62 20.59
N PRO A 675 -31.27 -32.92 19.52
CA PRO A 675 -32.02 -31.68 19.65
C PRO A 675 -33.51 -31.92 19.93
N THR A 676 -34.13 -31.09 20.77
CA THR A 676 -35.58 -30.99 20.95
C THR A 676 -36.18 -29.81 20.15
N PRO A 677 -37.38 -29.95 19.54
CA PRO A 677 -37.94 -28.94 18.63
C PRO A 677 -39.07 -28.09 19.26
N ILE A 678 -39.11 -26.79 18.96
CA ILE A 678 -40.28 -25.89 19.16
C ILE A 678 -40.31 -24.81 18.04
N PRO A 679 -41.41 -24.06 17.79
CA PRO A 679 -42.32 -24.33 16.67
C PRO A 679 -42.35 -23.22 15.59
N PRO A 680 -43.01 -23.41 14.43
CA PRO A 680 -43.04 -22.41 13.36
C PRO A 680 -44.01 -21.25 13.66
N SER A 681 -43.56 -20.01 13.47
CA SER A 681 -44.42 -18.82 13.50
C SER A 681 -44.67 -18.25 12.10
N ASN A 682 -45.95 -18.09 11.76
CA ASN A 682 -46.46 -17.61 10.47
C ASN A 682 -45.79 -16.32 9.95
N ARG A 683 -45.44 -16.29 8.65
CA ARG A 683 -45.46 -15.06 7.84
C ARG A 683 -46.11 -15.32 6.49
N ARG A 684 -47.03 -14.42 6.11
CA ARG A 684 -47.82 -14.47 4.87
C ARG A 684 -46.96 -14.02 3.68
N ASN A 685 -47.15 -14.66 2.52
CA ASN A 685 -46.75 -14.09 1.24
C ASN A 685 -47.62 -12.87 0.91
N PRO A 686 -47.06 -11.82 0.29
CA PRO A 686 -47.78 -10.91 -0.59
C PRO A 686 -47.59 -11.30 -2.07
N ASP A 687 -48.67 -11.16 -2.82
CA ASP A 687 -48.85 -11.44 -4.25
C ASP A 687 -48.14 -10.38 -5.16
N PRO A 688 -47.63 -10.71 -6.37
CA PRO A 688 -46.89 -9.77 -7.19
C PRO A 688 -47.73 -9.16 -8.33
N SER A 689 -48.21 -7.93 -8.18
CA SER A 689 -48.84 -7.20 -9.30
C SER A 689 -48.80 -5.66 -9.17
N THR A 690 -47.81 -5.01 -9.80
CA THR A 690 -47.97 -3.82 -10.70
C THR A 690 -46.60 -3.23 -11.12
N PRO A 691 -46.43 -2.71 -12.35
CA PRO A 691 -45.15 -2.21 -12.84
C PRO A 691 -44.95 -0.71 -12.60
N ALA A 692 -43.81 -0.32 -12.01
CA ALA A 692 -43.39 1.07 -11.90
C ALA A 692 -42.60 1.51 -13.15
N LYS A 693 -42.98 2.64 -13.75
CA LYS A 693 -42.40 3.16 -15.00
C LYS A 693 -41.01 3.76 -14.77
N HIS A 694 -40.00 3.29 -15.50
CA HIS A 694 -38.71 3.99 -15.63
C HIS A 694 -38.83 5.17 -16.60
N ASN A 695 -38.42 6.37 -16.16
CA ASN A 695 -38.09 7.49 -17.03
C ASN A 695 -36.55 7.69 -16.97
N PRO A 696 -35.81 7.60 -18.09
CA PRO A 696 -34.39 7.92 -18.10
C PRO A 696 -34.20 9.45 -18.05
N ARG A 697 -33.22 9.93 -17.28
CA ARG A 697 -32.65 11.28 -17.41
C ARG A 697 -31.23 11.18 -18.00
N PRO A 698 -30.82 12.14 -18.85
CA PRO A 698 -29.57 12.05 -19.59
C PRO A 698 -28.34 12.31 -18.71
N PRO A 699 -27.13 11.87 -19.13
CA PRO A 699 -25.89 12.13 -18.41
C PRO A 699 -25.48 13.60 -18.48
N LEU A 700 -24.92 14.12 -17.38
CA LEU A 700 -24.21 15.40 -17.33
C LEU A 700 -22.71 15.18 -17.57
N TYR A 701 -22.07 16.18 -18.16
CA TYR A 701 -20.75 16.05 -18.82
C TYR A 701 -19.55 16.15 -17.87
N THR A 702 -18.54 15.34 -18.19
CA THR A 702 -17.06 15.45 -17.98
C THR A 702 -16.52 16.31 -16.84
#